data_AF-A0A2P6U399-F1
#
_entry.id   AF-A0A2P6U399-F1
#
_cell.length_a   1.000
_cell.length_b   1.000
_cell.length_c   1.000
_cell.angle_alpha   90.00
_cell.angle_beta   90.00
_cell.angle_gamma   90.00
#
_symmetry.space_group_name_H-M   'P 1'
#
loop_
_entity.id
_entity.type
_entity.pdbx_description
1 polymer ?
#
loop_
_entity_poly.entity_id
_entity_poly.type
_entity_poly.pdbx_seq_one_letter_code
_entity_poly.pdbx_strand_id
1 'polypeptide(L)'
;MVASQGLSGPAALPALYRAVQAARLYPDSKTLADMPLAAPPDEVAAAFAALELPEAPEQRRDALARFCARWLLPAGSDVLPAAAPQLGAGPPPGWLPLVQDPEIRQWAAELYRTWGALVRQAAPGAAAHPNRHSLLVPPGTEGAPFVMPSANRFREQYYWDTLFSLQGLLVCGLVELARSVLETMLAAVEAYGHMPNGMRSYYLNRSQPPLLSQMVAAVHAAAPDPALLRRALAALQREHAHWTAGAKQVVLLGADGRQHRLSRYCADWDQPRPESYREDVATAEGLDEAAAKQLWRDLASAAESGWDFASRWLGDGRSLASCRTTTVVPADLNAMLYQAECNIAVFAEELGEAAVAASFRQHAAARLAATDALLWDAGSSQWRDLLLGAAEAPGQPGSGPSAAGTAAGGGSRASPEHLTPPQAGGQAAAAAMLIEGCASAGGPEGEQLAAQLAQQYLDTAHAAWRQSGRMHEKFDALHAGAPGGGGEYACEDGFGWTNGVALRLLQRYGWRTGLFARRPLSTAAMRRSLFAAALALCLLGLARAQAPPGFDCSQLPNDWGQDQDQNNNNNNNDNEPWQALATAPGQNVFSQVYNTFLSRYGSNPPSGWETSCNWTAAAVGCQQNYGWGQWTGMNQALQINYTCGNNMLGMIADVNFNDNYVNVDDLDVFALWVNGELQAGSNIDENSLAWWEGNNDVWGQFYNLMQENDNNNNNDNNNNNNNNNNNNNNNNNNNNNNNNNNNNNNQNQNNNNQNQNNNNNNN
;
A
#
# COMPACT_ATOMS: atom_id res chain seq x y z
N MET A 1 -22.27 30.10 -10.13
CA MET A 1 -21.28 30.92 -10.84
C MET A 1 -19.93 30.60 -10.26
N VAL A 2 -19.17 29.71 -10.91
CA VAL A 2 -17.77 29.47 -10.57
C VAL A 2 -16.98 30.58 -11.26
N ALA A 3 -16.16 31.33 -10.53
CA ALA A 3 -15.31 32.39 -11.09
C ALA A 3 -14.43 31.83 -12.22
N SER A 4 -13.95 32.69 -13.11
CA SER A 4 -13.33 32.36 -14.41
C SER A 4 -12.12 31.39 -14.39
N GLN A 5 -11.68 30.90 -13.21
CA GLN A 5 -10.60 29.92 -13.02
C GLN A 5 -10.85 28.92 -11.88
N GLY A 6 -12.06 28.82 -11.32
CA GLY A 6 -12.33 27.87 -10.24
C GLY A 6 -11.80 28.25 -8.84
N LEU A 7 -11.08 29.36 -8.69
CA LEU A 7 -10.53 29.81 -7.41
C LEU A 7 -11.61 30.29 -6.43
N SER A 8 -11.34 30.09 -5.14
CA SER A 8 -12.13 30.61 -4.01
C SER A 8 -11.22 31.08 -2.87
N GLY A 9 -11.79 31.71 -1.84
CA GLY A 9 -11.01 32.23 -0.72
C GLY A 9 -10.09 33.39 -1.13
N PRO A 10 -8.95 33.60 -0.44
CA PRO A 10 -8.03 34.70 -0.72
C PRO A 10 -7.42 34.66 -2.12
N ALA A 11 -7.22 33.47 -2.70
CA ALA A 11 -6.66 33.31 -4.04
C ALA A 11 -7.59 33.88 -5.13
N ALA A 12 -8.89 34.00 -4.86
CA ALA A 12 -9.85 34.66 -5.74
C ALA A 12 -9.76 36.19 -5.71
N LEU A 13 -8.89 36.77 -4.88
CA LEU A 13 -8.69 38.22 -4.69
C LEU A 13 -7.26 38.64 -5.10
N PRO A 14 -6.94 38.79 -6.40
CA PRO A 14 -5.55 38.90 -6.88
C PRO A 14 -4.76 40.08 -6.31
N ALA A 15 -5.40 41.23 -6.07
CA ALA A 15 -4.75 42.40 -5.51
C ALA A 15 -4.31 42.18 -4.06
N LEU A 16 -5.20 41.64 -3.22
CA LEU A 16 -4.90 41.24 -1.84
C LEU A 16 -3.81 40.17 -1.84
N TYR A 17 -4.00 39.12 -2.64
CA TYR A 17 -3.11 37.97 -2.67
C TYR A 17 -1.67 38.37 -3.01
N ARG A 18 -1.50 39.14 -4.09
CA ARG A 18 -0.19 39.65 -4.52
C ARG A 18 0.46 40.53 -3.45
N ALA A 19 -0.30 41.45 -2.84
CA ALA A 19 0.25 42.36 -1.84
C ALA A 19 0.75 41.63 -0.59
N VAL A 20 -0.02 40.66 -0.08
CA VAL A 20 0.35 39.88 1.11
C VAL A 20 1.52 38.95 0.82
N GLN A 21 1.54 38.29 -0.34
CA GLN A 21 2.68 37.45 -0.75
C GLN A 21 3.95 38.28 -0.95
N ALA A 22 3.89 39.42 -1.64
CA ALA A 22 5.04 40.29 -1.82
C ALA A 22 5.61 40.82 -0.49
N ALA A 23 4.75 41.07 0.51
CA ALA A 23 5.16 41.51 1.84
C ALA A 23 5.75 40.40 2.72
N ARG A 24 5.77 39.14 2.25
CA ARG A 24 6.26 37.96 3.01
C ARG A 24 5.69 37.92 4.43
N LEU A 25 4.38 38.17 4.56
CA LEU A 25 3.72 38.24 5.86
C LEU A 25 3.77 36.89 6.59
N TYR A 26 3.64 35.79 5.83
CA TYR A 26 3.71 34.42 6.32
C TYR A 26 4.93 33.71 5.72
N PRO A 27 5.61 32.84 6.48
CA PRO A 27 6.82 32.14 6.02
C PRO A 27 6.54 31.21 4.84
N ASP A 28 5.37 30.57 4.79
CA ASP A 28 4.93 29.68 3.70
C ASP A 28 3.82 30.35 2.87
N SER A 29 3.96 30.33 1.54
CA SER A 29 2.96 30.84 0.59
C SER A 29 1.60 30.15 0.76
N LYS A 30 1.59 28.85 1.10
CA LYS A 30 0.37 28.05 1.31
C LYS A 30 -0.46 28.54 2.50
N THR A 31 0.17 29.19 3.50
CA THR A 31 -0.55 29.71 4.67
C THR A 31 -1.67 30.67 4.26
N LEU A 32 -1.41 31.57 3.30
CA LEU A 32 -2.44 32.49 2.81
C LEU A 32 -3.47 31.78 1.91
N ALA A 33 -3.05 30.79 1.14
CA ALA A 33 -3.96 29.98 0.30
C ALA A 33 -5.01 29.22 1.13
N ASP A 34 -4.64 28.81 2.34
CA ASP A 34 -5.46 28.01 3.25
C ASP A 34 -6.34 28.84 4.21
N MET A 35 -6.18 30.17 4.24
CA MET A 35 -6.97 31.04 5.13
C MET A 35 -8.38 31.25 4.56
N PRO A 36 -9.45 30.94 5.30
CA PRO A 36 -10.79 31.33 4.88
C PRO A 36 -11.00 32.84 4.96
N LEU A 37 -11.91 33.38 4.14
CA LEU A 37 -12.39 34.75 4.28
C LEU A 37 -13.42 34.84 5.41
N ALA A 38 -13.31 35.85 6.27
CA ALA A 38 -14.26 36.09 7.35
C ALA A 38 -15.61 36.68 6.86
N ALA A 39 -15.63 37.20 5.63
CA ALA A 39 -16.78 37.86 4.99
C ALA A 39 -16.88 37.45 3.51
N PRO A 40 -17.98 37.80 2.80
CA PRO A 40 -18.09 37.60 1.36
C PRO A 40 -16.89 38.18 0.58
N PRO A 41 -16.41 37.50 -0.49
CA PRO A 41 -15.22 37.93 -1.24
C PRO A 41 -15.29 39.37 -1.77
N ASP A 42 -16.47 39.80 -2.21
CA ASP A 42 -16.75 41.16 -2.71
C ASP A 42 -16.61 42.22 -1.61
N GLU A 43 -17.08 41.94 -0.39
CA GLU A 43 -16.87 42.82 0.76
C GLU A 43 -15.39 42.92 1.15
N VAL A 44 -14.68 41.80 1.18
CA VAL A 44 -13.23 41.78 1.48
C VAL A 44 -12.45 42.51 0.39
N ALA A 45 -12.80 42.32 -0.88
CA ALA A 45 -12.17 43.01 -2.01
C ALA A 45 -12.38 44.53 -1.93
N ALA A 46 -13.61 44.97 -1.63
CA ALA A 46 -13.92 46.39 -1.46
C ALA A 46 -13.17 46.99 -0.26
N ALA A 47 -13.10 46.28 0.86
CA ALA A 47 -12.33 46.69 2.03
C ALA A 47 -10.83 46.80 1.72
N PHE A 48 -10.27 45.89 0.93
CA PHE A 48 -8.87 45.94 0.52
C PHE A 48 -8.60 47.08 -0.46
N ALA A 49 -9.50 47.34 -1.41
CA ALA A 49 -9.37 48.46 -2.34
C ALA A 49 -9.39 49.84 -1.64
N ALA A 50 -10.08 49.94 -0.49
CA ALA A 50 -10.10 51.13 0.35
C ALA A 50 -8.91 51.23 1.33
N LEU A 51 -8.04 50.21 1.40
CA LEU A 51 -6.88 50.22 2.29
C LEU A 51 -5.75 51.05 1.69
N GLU A 52 -5.40 52.15 2.35
CA GLU A 52 -4.18 52.89 2.03
C GLU A 52 -2.94 52.12 2.51
N LEU A 53 -2.09 51.71 1.58
CA LEU A 53 -0.85 50.99 1.86
C LEU A 53 0.32 51.99 1.94
N PRO A 54 0.99 52.13 3.10
CA PRO A 54 2.18 52.96 3.22
C PRO A 54 3.28 52.61 2.21
N GLU A 55 4.11 53.59 1.85
CA GLU A 55 5.31 53.35 1.04
C GLU A 55 6.38 52.60 1.82
N ALA A 56 6.55 52.91 3.11
CA ALA A 56 7.54 52.28 3.98
C ALA A 56 7.24 50.76 4.15
N PRO A 57 8.20 49.86 3.83
CA PRO A 57 7.95 48.41 3.82
C PRO A 57 7.42 47.84 5.15
N GLU A 58 7.98 48.28 6.28
CA GLU A 58 7.55 47.82 7.60
C GLU A 58 6.12 48.25 7.92
N GLN A 59 5.80 49.53 7.69
CA GLN A 59 4.45 50.06 7.92
C GLN A 59 3.41 49.41 6.98
N ARG A 60 3.81 49.13 5.74
CA ARG A 60 3.00 48.38 4.78
C ARG A 60 2.72 46.96 5.28
N ARG A 61 3.75 46.25 5.75
CA ARG A 61 3.62 44.91 6.32
C ARG A 61 2.67 44.92 7.53
N ASP A 62 2.78 45.91 8.41
CA ASP A 62 1.89 46.05 9.56
C ASP A 62 0.44 46.36 9.17
N ALA A 63 0.23 47.20 8.15
CA ALA A 63 -1.11 47.48 7.61
C ALA A 63 -1.76 46.22 7.02
N LEU A 64 -1.01 45.45 6.23
CA LEU A 64 -1.45 44.16 5.69
C LEU A 64 -1.73 43.15 6.81
N ALA A 65 -0.88 43.07 7.83
CA ALA A 65 -1.08 42.18 8.98
C ALA A 65 -2.40 42.47 9.71
N ARG A 66 -2.69 43.75 9.98
CA ARG A 66 -3.97 44.15 10.59
C ARG A 66 -5.17 43.86 9.69
N PHE A 67 -5.01 44.06 8.37
CA PHE A 67 -6.05 43.73 7.41
C PHE A 67 -6.36 42.23 7.42
N CYS A 68 -5.33 41.39 7.29
CA CYS A 68 -5.48 39.93 7.33
C CYS A 68 -6.10 39.45 8.64
N ALA A 69 -5.65 39.97 9.79
CA ALA A 69 -6.21 39.61 11.09
C ALA A 69 -7.71 39.94 11.24
N ARG A 70 -8.21 40.93 10.50
CA ARG A 70 -9.63 41.34 10.52
C ARG A 70 -10.48 40.55 9.54
N TRP A 71 -9.95 40.26 8.36
CA TRP A 71 -10.74 39.78 7.21
C TRP A 71 -10.48 38.33 6.84
N LEU A 72 -9.47 37.69 7.43
CA LEU A 72 -9.13 36.30 7.22
C LEU A 72 -9.27 35.51 8.53
N LEU A 73 -9.73 34.27 8.42
CA LEU A 73 -9.72 33.30 9.50
C LEU A 73 -8.38 32.52 9.49
N PRO A 74 -7.97 31.94 10.63
CA PRO A 74 -6.74 31.14 10.68
C PRO A 74 -6.73 30.03 9.63
N ALA A 75 -5.59 29.80 8.99
CA ALA A 75 -5.41 28.64 8.11
C ALA A 75 -5.81 27.36 8.84
N GLY A 76 -6.50 26.45 8.17
CA GLY A 76 -7.00 25.18 8.75
C GLY A 76 -8.20 25.31 9.69
N SER A 77 -8.74 26.52 9.95
CA SER A 77 -10.00 26.67 10.70
C SER A 77 -11.22 26.11 9.96
N ASP A 78 -11.05 25.76 8.69
CA ASP A 78 -12.05 25.10 7.84
C ASP A 78 -12.02 23.57 7.91
N VAL A 79 -11.16 23.00 8.76
CA VAL A 79 -11.02 21.56 8.97
C VAL A 79 -11.11 21.25 10.47
N LEU A 80 -11.93 20.27 10.83
CA LEU A 80 -12.17 19.86 12.22
C LEU A 80 -11.77 18.40 12.45
N PRO A 81 -11.36 18.01 13.67
CA PRO A 81 -11.29 16.60 14.06
C PRO A 81 -12.61 15.90 13.76
N ALA A 82 -12.52 14.70 13.18
CA ALA A 82 -13.68 13.83 12.96
C ALA A 82 -13.58 12.59 13.84
N ALA A 83 -14.73 12.07 14.23
CA ALA A 83 -14.79 10.80 14.93
C ALA A 83 -14.40 9.66 13.99
N ALA A 84 -13.59 8.71 14.47
CA ALA A 84 -13.32 7.45 13.81
C ALA A 84 -13.76 6.31 14.75
N PRO A 85 -15.05 5.96 14.80
CA PRO A 85 -15.57 4.99 15.78
C PRO A 85 -14.92 3.61 15.68
N GLN A 86 -14.49 3.21 14.46
CA GLN A 86 -13.75 1.96 14.23
C GLN A 86 -12.34 1.98 14.82
N LEU A 87 -11.79 3.16 15.10
CA LEU A 87 -10.48 3.32 15.73
C LEU A 87 -10.63 3.07 17.23
N GLY A 88 -10.50 1.81 17.65
CA GLY A 88 -10.50 1.42 19.05
C GLY A 88 -9.23 1.86 19.80
N ALA A 89 -9.27 1.81 21.14
CA ALA A 89 -8.10 2.08 21.99
C ALA A 89 -7.03 0.97 21.95
N GLY A 90 -7.43 -0.24 21.52
CA GLY A 90 -6.56 -1.40 21.35
C GLY A 90 -5.80 -1.41 20.01
N PRO A 91 -4.93 -2.41 19.78
CA PRO A 91 -4.24 -2.57 18.50
C PRO A 91 -5.20 -2.87 17.33
N PRO A 92 -4.75 -2.71 16.07
CA PRO A 92 -5.51 -3.18 14.91
C PRO A 92 -5.80 -4.70 15.03
N PRO A 93 -7.01 -5.15 14.63
CA PRO A 93 -7.40 -6.54 14.76
C PRO A 93 -6.63 -7.47 13.80
N GLY A 94 -6.52 -8.75 14.18
CA GLY A 94 -6.07 -9.82 13.29
C GLY A 94 -4.56 -10.03 13.24
N TRP A 95 -3.84 -9.27 12.41
CA TRP A 95 -2.46 -9.60 12.01
C TRP A 95 -1.38 -9.13 13.00
N LEU A 96 -1.66 -8.12 13.83
CA LEU A 96 -0.62 -7.53 14.68
C LEU A 96 0.00 -8.53 15.69
N PRO A 97 -0.79 -9.40 16.36
CA PRO A 97 -0.22 -10.43 17.24
C PRO A 97 0.76 -11.39 16.54
N LEU A 98 0.67 -11.54 15.22
CA LEU A 98 1.56 -12.39 14.42
C LEU A 98 2.95 -11.77 14.21
N VAL A 99 3.11 -10.47 14.47
CA VAL A 99 4.41 -9.79 14.42
C VAL A 99 5.22 -10.20 15.65
N GLN A 100 6.17 -11.13 15.47
CA GLN A 100 6.86 -11.77 16.59
C GLN A 100 7.72 -10.79 17.41
N ASP A 101 8.39 -9.84 16.74
CA ASP A 101 9.24 -8.85 17.40
C ASP A 101 8.39 -7.86 18.24
N PRO A 102 8.58 -7.79 19.57
CA PRO A 102 7.79 -6.91 20.43
C PRO A 102 7.97 -5.41 20.14
N GLU A 103 9.16 -4.98 19.73
CA GLU A 103 9.46 -3.57 19.42
C GLU A 103 8.72 -3.16 18.13
N ILE A 104 8.80 -4.00 17.10
CA ILE A 104 8.08 -3.77 15.83
C ILE A 104 6.57 -3.81 16.03
N ARG A 105 6.09 -4.74 16.87
CA ARG A 105 4.66 -4.82 17.23
C ARG A 105 4.19 -3.55 17.94
N GLN A 106 4.99 -3.01 18.85
CA GLN A 106 4.70 -1.73 19.51
C GLN A 106 4.69 -0.58 18.50
N TRP A 107 5.70 -0.51 17.63
CA TRP A 107 5.78 0.52 16.59
C TRP A 107 4.53 0.51 15.69
N ALA A 108 4.10 -0.66 15.21
CA ALA A 108 2.89 -0.80 14.42
C ALA A 108 1.61 -0.39 15.18
N ALA A 109 1.51 -0.69 16.48
CA ALA A 109 0.41 -0.21 17.31
C ALA A 109 0.40 1.32 17.44
N GLU A 110 1.57 1.96 17.50
CA GLU A 110 1.69 3.42 17.50
C GLU A 110 1.31 4.02 16.15
N LEU A 111 1.76 3.45 15.04
CA LEU A 111 1.35 3.86 13.69
C LEU A 111 -0.18 3.79 13.53
N TYR A 112 -0.81 2.72 14.01
CA TYR A 112 -2.27 2.62 14.01
C TYR A 112 -2.95 3.77 14.77
N ARG A 113 -2.45 4.16 15.95
CA ARG A 113 -3.04 5.27 16.73
C ARG A 113 -2.92 6.61 16.02
N THR A 114 -1.92 6.79 15.14
CA THR A 114 -1.76 8.06 14.38
C THR A 114 -2.96 8.37 13.48
N TRP A 115 -3.74 7.38 13.05
CA TRP A 115 -4.96 7.62 12.27
C TRP A 115 -5.92 8.58 12.97
N GLY A 116 -6.08 8.47 14.29
CA GLY A 116 -6.95 9.37 15.06
C GLY A 116 -6.49 10.84 14.99
N ALA A 117 -5.18 11.06 14.85
CA ALA A 117 -4.62 12.40 14.66
C ALA A 117 -4.73 12.90 13.22
N LEU A 118 -5.03 12.06 12.22
CA LEU A 118 -5.11 12.44 10.80
C LEU A 118 -6.55 12.47 10.25
N VAL A 119 -7.50 11.83 10.93
CA VAL A 119 -8.91 11.83 10.54
C VAL A 119 -9.55 13.18 10.82
N ARG A 120 -10.15 13.78 9.78
CA ARG A 120 -10.75 15.10 9.80
C ARG A 120 -12.06 15.13 9.03
N GLN A 121 -12.81 16.21 9.19
CA GLN A 121 -13.98 16.57 8.39
C GLN A 121 -13.95 18.06 8.09
N ALA A 122 -14.68 18.49 7.06
CA ALA A 122 -14.84 19.91 6.78
C ALA A 122 -15.64 20.61 7.88
N ALA A 123 -15.25 21.83 8.23
CA ALA A 123 -16.07 22.68 9.10
C ALA A 123 -17.40 23.00 8.39
N PRO A 124 -18.54 23.12 9.11
CA PRO A 124 -19.84 23.42 8.48
C PRO A 124 -19.83 24.68 7.61
N GLY A 125 -19.04 25.69 7.96
CA GLY A 125 -18.87 26.92 7.19
C GLY A 125 -18.26 26.70 5.80
N ALA A 126 -17.40 25.70 5.63
CA ALA A 126 -16.76 25.39 4.35
C ALA A 126 -17.80 24.94 3.30
N ALA A 127 -18.76 24.10 3.70
CA ALA A 127 -19.86 23.68 2.85
C ALA A 127 -20.90 24.78 2.65
N ALA A 128 -21.21 25.56 3.70
CA ALA A 128 -22.23 26.61 3.65
C ALA A 128 -21.80 27.84 2.83
N HIS A 129 -20.50 28.13 2.77
CA HIS A 129 -19.95 29.33 2.14
C HIS A 129 -18.73 29.01 1.25
N PRO A 130 -18.86 28.16 0.22
CA PRO A 130 -17.73 27.62 -0.53
C PRO A 130 -16.88 28.68 -1.26
N ASN A 131 -17.41 29.89 -1.51
CA ASN A 131 -16.65 30.99 -2.08
C ASN A 131 -15.67 31.66 -1.09
N ARG A 132 -15.85 31.47 0.22
CA ARG A 132 -14.99 32.01 1.29
C ARG A 132 -13.83 31.08 1.65
N HIS A 133 -13.94 29.81 1.31
CA HIS A 133 -13.01 28.77 1.70
C HIS A 133 -12.28 28.24 0.47
N SER A 134 -10.98 27.97 0.59
CA SER A 134 -10.29 27.20 -0.45
C SER A 134 -10.58 25.71 -0.33
N LEU A 135 -10.91 25.18 0.86
CA LEU A 135 -11.27 23.76 1.04
C LEU A 135 -12.51 23.42 0.21
N LEU A 136 -12.41 22.36 -0.60
CA LEU A 136 -13.51 21.84 -1.39
C LEU A 136 -14.32 20.85 -0.58
N VAL A 137 -15.64 21.03 -0.56
CA VAL A 137 -16.59 20.06 -0.03
C VAL A 137 -17.53 19.67 -1.17
N PRO A 138 -17.27 18.54 -1.85
CA PRO A 138 -18.19 18.03 -2.87
C PRO A 138 -19.62 17.87 -2.31
N PRO A 139 -20.67 18.12 -3.12
CA PRO A 139 -22.03 17.96 -2.66
C PRO A 139 -22.31 16.54 -2.14
N GLY A 140 -22.99 16.42 -1.00
CA GLY A 140 -23.32 15.13 -0.39
C GLY A 140 -22.19 14.54 0.46
N THR A 141 -21.08 15.24 0.66
CA THR A 141 -19.98 14.83 1.55
C THR A 141 -19.87 15.73 2.78
N GLU A 142 -20.93 16.48 3.12
CA GLU A 142 -20.94 17.35 4.28
C GLU A 142 -20.80 16.51 5.57
N GLY A 143 -19.71 16.75 6.31
CA GLY A 143 -19.39 15.97 7.52
C GLY A 143 -18.79 14.59 7.27
N ALA A 144 -18.53 14.22 6.00
CA ALA A 144 -17.83 12.97 5.70
C ALA A 144 -16.37 13.03 6.22
N PRO A 145 -15.91 12.00 6.96
CA PRO A 145 -14.53 11.95 7.40
C PRO A 145 -13.58 11.67 6.23
N PHE A 146 -12.44 12.35 6.22
CA PHE A 146 -11.32 12.08 5.33
C PHE A 146 -10.02 12.00 6.12
N VAL A 147 -8.96 11.48 5.49
CA VAL A 147 -7.63 11.37 6.08
C VAL A 147 -6.69 12.38 5.44
N MET A 148 -6.04 13.19 6.27
CA MET A 148 -4.99 14.10 5.82
C MET A 148 -3.62 13.40 5.78
N PRO A 149 -2.70 13.79 4.88
CA PRO A 149 -1.34 13.26 4.89
C PRO A 149 -0.55 13.64 6.16
N SER A 150 -0.73 14.86 6.66
CA SER A 150 -0.12 15.31 7.93
C SER A 150 -1.06 16.25 8.68
N ALA A 151 -0.82 16.46 9.98
CA ALA A 151 -1.59 17.41 10.77
C ALA A 151 -1.17 18.89 10.54
N ASN A 152 -0.10 19.12 9.78
CA ASN A 152 0.58 20.41 9.66
C ASN A 152 0.28 21.08 8.32
N ARG A 153 1.20 21.08 7.34
CA ARG A 153 1.04 21.84 6.09
C ARG A 153 -0.05 21.28 5.17
N PHE A 154 -0.23 19.96 5.16
CA PHE A 154 -1.11 19.24 4.24
C PHE A 154 -2.50 18.99 4.85
N ARG A 155 -3.33 20.04 4.87
CA ARG A 155 -4.62 20.08 5.60
C ARG A 155 -5.83 19.70 4.75
N GLU A 156 -5.61 18.87 3.75
CA GLU A 156 -6.64 18.46 2.80
C GLU A 156 -6.37 17.01 2.37
N GLN A 157 -7.39 16.35 1.84
CA GLN A 157 -7.22 15.05 1.20
C GLN A 157 -6.48 15.26 -0.13
N TYR A 158 -5.32 14.61 -0.29
CA TYR A 158 -4.54 14.55 -1.54
C TYR A 158 -4.89 13.30 -2.31
N TYR A 159 -4.80 13.34 -3.64
CA TYR A 159 -5.23 12.25 -4.48
C TYR A 159 -4.33 11.01 -4.31
N TRP A 160 -3.11 11.01 -4.83
CA TRP A 160 -2.32 9.77 -4.93
C TRP A 160 -1.87 9.23 -3.55
N ASP A 161 -1.61 10.12 -2.57
CA ASP A 161 -1.31 9.79 -1.17
C ASP A 161 -2.40 8.92 -0.53
N THR A 162 -3.65 9.14 -0.96
CA THR A 162 -4.80 8.46 -0.39
C THR A 162 -4.78 6.97 -0.66
N LEU A 163 -4.19 6.48 -1.77
CA LEU A 163 -4.14 5.02 -2.02
C LEU A 163 -3.44 4.31 -0.87
N PHE A 164 -2.27 4.82 -0.50
CA PHE A 164 -1.41 4.20 0.51
C PHE A 164 -2.00 4.32 1.90
N SER A 165 -2.60 5.48 2.21
CA SER A 165 -3.31 5.69 3.47
C SER A 165 -4.51 4.76 3.57
N LEU A 166 -5.33 4.68 2.51
CA LEU A 166 -6.51 3.83 2.41
C LEU A 166 -6.16 2.34 2.56
N GLN A 167 -5.08 1.87 1.93
CA GLN A 167 -4.60 0.49 2.13
C GLN A 167 -4.20 0.25 3.60
N GLY A 168 -3.57 1.22 4.25
CA GLY A 168 -3.28 1.18 5.68
C GLY A 168 -4.54 1.09 6.54
N LEU A 169 -5.57 1.89 6.23
CA LEU A 169 -6.86 1.84 6.90
C LEU A 169 -7.50 0.44 6.78
N LEU A 170 -7.51 -0.14 5.58
CA LEU A 170 -8.08 -1.47 5.33
C LEU A 170 -7.35 -2.56 6.11
N VAL A 171 -6.02 -2.54 6.13
CA VAL A 171 -5.19 -3.47 6.92
C VAL A 171 -5.44 -3.32 8.42
N CYS A 172 -5.87 -2.13 8.87
CA CYS A 172 -6.25 -1.88 10.25
C CYS A 172 -7.74 -2.17 10.55
N GLY A 173 -8.51 -2.70 9.60
CA GLY A 173 -9.94 -2.97 9.77
C GLY A 173 -10.83 -1.72 9.77
N LEU A 174 -10.30 -0.55 9.40
CA LEU A 174 -11.01 0.73 9.34
C LEU A 174 -11.78 0.88 8.01
N VAL A 175 -12.58 -0.14 7.67
CA VAL A 175 -13.20 -0.30 6.35
C VAL A 175 -14.22 0.80 6.04
N GLU A 176 -15.02 1.24 7.01
CA GLU A 176 -16.03 2.28 6.80
C GLU A 176 -15.37 3.65 6.59
N LEU A 177 -14.25 3.91 7.28
CA LEU A 177 -13.45 5.10 7.05
C LEU A 177 -12.82 5.08 5.65
N ALA A 178 -12.24 3.95 5.24
CA ALA A 178 -11.68 3.76 3.89
C ALA A 178 -12.76 3.97 2.80
N ARG A 179 -13.97 3.45 3.04
CA ARG A 179 -15.14 3.66 2.17
C ARG A 179 -15.52 5.14 2.10
N SER A 180 -15.64 5.84 3.23
CA SER A 180 -16.01 7.26 3.25
C SER A 180 -14.98 8.15 2.55
N VAL A 181 -13.69 7.83 2.74
CA VAL A 181 -12.56 8.45 2.02
C VAL A 181 -12.71 8.28 0.51
N LEU A 182 -13.03 7.06 0.04
CA LEU A 182 -13.26 6.79 -1.39
C LEU A 182 -14.50 7.52 -1.92
N GLU A 183 -15.63 7.46 -1.21
CA GLU A 183 -16.89 8.10 -1.62
C GLU A 183 -16.75 9.61 -1.78
N THR A 184 -15.95 10.25 -0.92
CA THR A 184 -15.62 11.68 -1.03
C THR A 184 -14.82 11.99 -2.31
N MET A 185 -13.89 11.12 -2.68
CA MET A 185 -13.14 11.27 -3.93
C MET A 185 -14.00 11.03 -5.17
N LEU A 186 -14.90 10.03 -5.13
CA LEU A 186 -15.88 9.81 -6.20
C LEU A 186 -16.77 11.04 -6.38
N ALA A 187 -17.23 11.65 -5.28
CA ALA A 187 -18.03 12.88 -5.32
C ALA A 187 -17.25 14.06 -5.95
N ALA A 188 -15.94 14.17 -5.70
CA ALA A 188 -15.12 15.18 -6.35
C ALA A 188 -15.00 14.98 -7.86
N VAL A 189 -14.79 13.74 -8.32
CA VAL A 189 -14.81 13.44 -9.77
C VAL A 189 -16.18 13.76 -10.36
N GLU A 190 -17.25 13.48 -9.63
CA GLU A 190 -18.61 13.78 -10.08
C GLU A 190 -18.87 15.29 -10.23
N ALA A 191 -18.37 16.09 -9.29
CA ALA A 191 -18.55 17.53 -9.25
C ALA A 191 -17.63 18.30 -10.21
N TYR A 192 -16.39 17.83 -10.38
CA TYR A 192 -15.30 18.58 -11.04
C TYR A 192 -14.77 17.90 -12.31
N GLY A 193 -15.29 16.71 -12.65
CA GLY A 193 -14.94 15.95 -13.85
C GLY A 193 -13.64 15.14 -13.75
N HIS A 194 -12.87 15.34 -12.69
CA HIS A 194 -11.64 14.62 -12.37
C HIS A 194 -11.35 14.74 -10.87
N MET A 195 -10.45 13.93 -10.35
CA MET A 195 -9.96 14.10 -8.99
C MET A 195 -8.88 15.20 -8.98
N PRO A 196 -9.07 16.32 -8.28
CA PRO A 196 -8.04 17.36 -8.19
C PRO A 196 -6.82 16.86 -7.39
N ASN A 197 -5.67 17.52 -7.54
CA ASN A 197 -4.44 17.22 -6.79
C ASN A 197 -4.71 17.02 -5.28
N GLY A 198 -5.44 17.96 -4.69
CA GLY A 198 -6.05 17.81 -3.38
C GLY A 198 -7.36 18.58 -3.30
N MET A 199 -8.09 18.43 -2.19
CA MET A 199 -9.41 19.05 -1.99
C MET A 199 -9.34 20.55 -1.66
N ARG A 200 -8.64 21.33 -2.50
CA ARG A 200 -8.55 22.79 -2.43
C ARG A 200 -8.83 23.41 -3.80
N SER A 201 -9.49 24.56 -3.85
CA SER A 201 -9.94 25.19 -5.10
C SER A 201 -8.79 25.57 -6.04
N TYR A 202 -7.63 25.96 -5.50
CA TYR A 202 -6.42 26.22 -6.26
C TYR A 202 -5.76 24.95 -6.84
N TYR A 203 -6.32 23.77 -6.58
CA TYR A 203 -5.96 22.52 -7.23
C TYR A 203 -6.94 22.08 -8.33
N LEU A 204 -8.09 22.76 -8.53
CA LEU A 204 -9.05 22.38 -9.58
C LEU A 204 -8.51 22.48 -11.03
N ASN A 205 -7.38 23.16 -11.22
CA ASN A 205 -6.69 23.27 -12.51
C ASN A 205 -5.85 22.04 -12.88
N ARG A 206 -5.68 21.08 -11.96
CA ARG A 206 -4.82 19.91 -12.16
C ARG A 206 -5.21 18.72 -11.29
N SER A 207 -4.84 17.55 -11.76
CA SER A 207 -5.04 16.29 -11.03
C SER A 207 -3.78 15.87 -10.26
N GLN A 208 -3.61 14.58 -10.04
CA GLN A 208 -2.43 13.90 -9.52
C GLN A 208 -2.36 12.49 -10.14
N PRO A 209 -1.30 11.69 -9.93
CA PRO A 209 -1.21 10.32 -10.46
C PRO A 209 -2.51 9.50 -10.27
N PRO A 210 -3.13 8.98 -11.35
CA PRO A 210 -4.51 8.49 -11.32
C PRO A 210 -4.63 7.11 -10.66
N LEU A 211 -4.78 7.11 -9.33
CA LEU A 211 -4.82 5.91 -8.51
C LEU A 211 -6.22 5.54 -7.98
N LEU A 212 -7.27 6.25 -8.41
CA LEU A 212 -8.64 6.04 -7.92
C LEU A 212 -9.17 4.64 -8.23
N SER A 213 -8.83 4.07 -9.39
CA SER A 213 -9.28 2.72 -9.77
C SER A 213 -8.73 1.64 -8.82
N GLN A 214 -7.50 1.83 -8.31
CA GLN A 214 -6.85 0.93 -7.37
C GLN A 214 -7.47 1.08 -5.98
N MET A 215 -7.90 2.29 -5.60
CA MET A 215 -8.67 2.51 -4.37
C MET A 215 -10.03 1.81 -4.43
N VAL A 216 -10.73 1.92 -5.57
CA VAL A 216 -12.00 1.21 -5.81
C VAL A 216 -11.78 -0.29 -5.70
N ALA A 217 -10.75 -0.85 -6.35
CA ALA A 217 -10.41 -2.26 -6.26
C ALA A 217 -10.16 -2.70 -4.80
N ALA A 218 -9.39 -1.91 -4.05
CA ALA A 218 -9.04 -2.23 -2.66
C ALA A 218 -10.26 -2.21 -1.73
N VAL A 219 -11.12 -1.18 -1.82
CA VAL A 219 -12.34 -1.10 -1.02
C VAL A 219 -13.33 -2.19 -1.42
N HIS A 220 -13.53 -2.42 -2.72
CA HIS A 220 -14.44 -3.44 -3.22
C HIS A 220 -14.02 -4.85 -2.79
N ALA A 221 -12.72 -5.15 -2.80
CA ALA A 221 -12.21 -6.43 -2.29
C ALA A 221 -12.43 -6.61 -0.78
N ALA A 222 -12.38 -5.53 0.00
CA ALA A 222 -12.59 -5.57 1.45
C ALA A 222 -14.07 -5.57 1.85
N ALA A 223 -14.91 -4.87 1.10
CA ALA A 223 -16.35 -4.73 1.34
C ALA A 223 -17.08 -4.57 0.00
N PRO A 224 -17.47 -5.68 -0.65
CA PRO A 224 -18.18 -5.63 -1.93
C PRO A 224 -19.52 -4.89 -1.80
N ASP A 225 -19.71 -3.86 -2.61
CA ASP A 225 -20.96 -3.11 -2.71
C ASP A 225 -21.25 -2.80 -4.19
N PRO A 226 -22.18 -3.53 -4.84
CA PRO A 226 -22.49 -3.34 -6.25
C PRO A 226 -23.03 -1.94 -6.59
N ALA A 227 -23.65 -1.23 -5.63
CA ALA A 227 -24.14 0.12 -5.86
C ALA A 227 -22.98 1.13 -5.86
N LEU A 228 -22.06 0.99 -4.90
CA LEU A 228 -20.83 1.78 -4.87
C LEU A 228 -19.95 1.48 -6.10
N LEU A 229 -19.80 0.21 -6.49
CA LEU A 229 -19.02 -0.18 -7.67
C LEU A 229 -19.59 0.44 -8.95
N ARG A 230 -20.92 0.47 -9.11
CA ARG A 230 -21.57 1.11 -10.27
C ARG A 230 -21.36 2.62 -10.30
N ARG A 231 -21.44 3.28 -9.13
CA ARG A 231 -21.11 4.71 -9.01
C ARG A 231 -19.63 4.96 -9.36
N ALA A 232 -18.74 4.14 -8.83
CA ALA A 232 -17.31 4.21 -9.09
C ALA A 232 -16.98 4.02 -10.56
N LEU A 233 -17.59 3.03 -11.24
CA LEU A 233 -17.41 2.80 -12.68
C LEU A 233 -17.78 4.04 -13.51
N ALA A 234 -18.84 4.76 -13.15
CA ALA A 234 -19.23 5.99 -13.84
C ALA A 234 -18.23 7.13 -13.59
N ALA A 235 -17.72 7.27 -12.37
CA ALA A 235 -16.70 8.27 -12.04
C ALA A 235 -15.36 7.97 -12.74
N LEU A 236 -14.90 6.72 -12.72
CA LEU A 236 -13.65 6.30 -13.37
C LEU A 236 -13.67 6.52 -14.89
N GLN A 237 -14.81 6.34 -15.56
CA GLN A 237 -14.95 6.68 -16.98
C GLN A 237 -14.81 8.19 -17.24
N ARG A 238 -15.34 9.05 -16.35
CA ARG A 238 -15.15 10.52 -16.47
C ARG A 238 -13.71 10.91 -16.25
N GLU A 239 -13.06 10.35 -15.23
CA GLU A 239 -11.66 10.63 -14.95
C GLU A 239 -10.75 10.12 -16.07
N HIS A 240 -11.01 8.93 -16.63
CA HIS A 240 -10.29 8.44 -17.79
C HIS A 240 -10.39 9.39 -18.99
N ALA A 241 -11.58 9.95 -19.23
CA ALA A 241 -11.79 10.95 -20.28
C ALA A 241 -10.98 12.24 -20.03
N HIS A 242 -10.81 12.66 -18.78
CA HIS A 242 -9.93 13.79 -18.43
C HIS A 242 -8.48 13.53 -18.87
N TRP A 243 -7.94 12.32 -18.63
CA TRP A 243 -6.56 11.97 -18.98
C TRP A 243 -6.31 11.64 -20.45
N THR A 244 -7.36 11.31 -21.19
CA THR A 244 -7.27 10.84 -22.58
C THR A 244 -7.85 11.83 -23.60
N ALA A 245 -7.98 13.10 -23.21
CA ALA A 245 -8.46 14.17 -24.08
C ALA A 245 -7.59 15.43 -24.02
N GLY A 246 -7.86 16.35 -24.95
CA GLY A 246 -7.28 17.70 -24.97
C GLY A 246 -5.75 17.71 -24.98
N ALA A 247 -5.15 18.64 -24.24
CA ALA A 247 -3.70 18.83 -24.18
C ALA A 247 -2.95 17.69 -23.45
N LYS A 248 -3.66 16.83 -22.72
CA LYS A 248 -3.10 15.68 -22.00
C LYS A 248 -2.89 14.47 -22.90
N GLN A 249 -3.71 14.27 -23.93
CA GLN A 249 -3.50 13.19 -24.91
C GLN A 249 -2.47 13.61 -25.95
N VAL A 250 -1.49 12.74 -26.19
CA VAL A 250 -0.50 12.88 -27.27
C VAL A 250 -0.64 11.74 -28.27
N VAL A 251 -0.48 12.05 -29.55
CA VAL A 251 -0.47 11.06 -30.64
C VAL A 251 0.91 11.08 -31.28
N LEU A 252 1.56 9.92 -31.31
CA LEU A 252 2.96 9.77 -31.70
C LEU A 252 3.09 8.65 -32.73
N LEU A 253 3.99 8.81 -33.69
CA LEU A 253 4.31 7.77 -34.67
C LEU A 253 5.41 6.86 -34.11
N GLY A 254 5.11 5.57 -33.96
CA GLY A 254 6.09 4.56 -33.54
C GLY A 254 7.02 4.14 -34.67
N ALA A 255 8.14 3.51 -34.32
CA ALA A 255 9.08 2.93 -35.29
C ALA A 255 8.44 1.81 -36.14
N ASP A 256 7.33 1.26 -35.67
CA ASP A 256 6.47 0.29 -36.37
C ASP A 256 5.56 0.94 -37.43
N GLY A 257 5.65 2.26 -37.63
CA GLY A 257 4.83 3.02 -38.57
C GLY A 257 3.38 3.24 -38.13
N ARG A 258 3.02 2.88 -36.88
CA ARG A 258 1.66 3.05 -36.35
C ARG A 258 1.56 4.31 -35.49
N GLN A 259 0.38 4.92 -35.50
CA GLN A 259 0.05 5.98 -34.56
C GLN A 259 -0.34 5.36 -33.22
N HIS A 260 0.31 5.83 -32.16
CA HIS A 260 0.10 5.41 -30.78
C HIS A 260 -0.40 6.59 -29.97
N ARG A 261 -1.28 6.32 -29.00
CA ARG A 261 -1.86 7.33 -28.11
C ARG A 261 -1.35 7.11 -26.70
N LEU A 262 -0.76 8.14 -26.11
CA LEU A 262 -0.32 8.16 -24.72
C LEU A 262 -0.81 9.45 -24.05
N SER A 263 -0.60 9.55 -22.74
CA SER A 263 -0.96 10.73 -21.95
C SER A 263 0.27 11.39 -21.35
N ARG A 264 0.18 12.69 -21.06
CA ARG A 264 1.17 13.49 -20.33
C ARG A 264 0.53 14.32 -19.22
N TYR A 265 1.32 14.70 -18.22
CA TYR A 265 0.94 15.74 -17.28
C TYR A 265 0.92 17.09 -17.99
N CYS A 266 -0.19 17.82 -17.84
CA CYS A 266 -0.41 19.11 -18.49
C CYS A 266 -1.53 19.84 -17.75
N ALA A 267 -1.18 20.54 -16.68
CA ALA A 267 -2.10 21.34 -15.89
C ALA A 267 -2.70 22.48 -16.72
N ASP A 268 -3.98 22.81 -16.49
CA ASP A 268 -4.64 23.97 -17.09
C ASP A 268 -4.39 25.22 -16.26
N TRP A 269 -3.11 25.58 -16.14
CA TRP A 269 -2.65 26.68 -15.30
C TRP A 269 -1.45 27.37 -15.95
N ASP A 270 -1.44 28.69 -16.02
CA ASP A 270 -0.37 29.49 -16.62
C ASP A 270 -0.05 30.74 -15.79
N GLN A 271 -0.25 30.64 -14.48
CA GLN A 271 0.03 31.69 -13.50
C GLN A 271 0.84 31.11 -12.34
N PRO A 272 1.45 31.94 -11.46
CA PRO A 272 2.06 31.43 -10.24
C PRO A 272 1.03 30.62 -9.43
N ARG A 273 1.41 29.41 -8.99
CA ARG A 273 0.57 28.56 -8.14
C ARG A 273 0.26 29.30 -6.84
N PRO A 274 -1.01 29.41 -6.39
CA PRO A 274 -1.34 30.14 -5.18
C PRO A 274 -0.54 29.67 -3.95
N GLU A 275 -0.44 28.35 -3.76
CA GLU A 275 0.27 27.73 -2.64
C GLU A 275 1.80 27.87 -2.67
N SER A 276 2.38 28.26 -3.81
CA SER A 276 3.82 28.52 -4.01
C SER A 276 4.05 29.84 -4.77
N TYR A 277 3.19 30.86 -4.51
CA TYR A 277 3.10 32.05 -5.37
C TYR A 277 4.42 32.80 -5.49
N ARG A 278 5.13 32.99 -4.38
CA ARG A 278 6.37 33.78 -4.36
C ARG A 278 7.51 33.01 -5.00
N GLU A 279 7.53 31.71 -4.76
CA GLU A 279 8.50 30.76 -5.27
C GLU A 279 8.40 30.68 -6.81
N ASP A 280 7.19 30.58 -7.35
CA ASP A 280 6.93 30.59 -8.79
C ASP A 280 7.23 31.93 -9.46
N VAL A 281 6.91 33.05 -8.80
CA VAL A 281 7.26 34.40 -9.31
C VAL A 281 8.78 34.58 -9.36
N ALA A 282 9.50 34.17 -8.31
CA ALA A 282 10.96 34.25 -8.27
C ALA A 282 11.62 33.34 -9.30
N THR A 283 11.07 32.14 -9.52
CA THR A 283 11.59 31.18 -10.50
C THR A 283 11.47 31.68 -11.95
N ALA A 284 10.45 32.50 -12.24
CA ALA A 284 10.24 33.12 -13.54
C ALA A 284 10.92 34.49 -13.72
N GLU A 285 11.70 34.95 -12.76
CA GLU A 285 12.35 36.26 -12.82
C GLU A 285 13.30 36.37 -14.03
N GLY A 286 13.17 37.46 -14.80
CA GLY A 286 13.97 37.71 -16.00
C GLY A 286 13.44 37.06 -17.28
N LEU A 287 12.38 36.25 -17.21
CA LEU A 287 11.68 35.74 -18.39
C LEU A 287 10.70 36.77 -18.96
N ASP A 288 10.44 36.69 -20.26
CA ASP A 288 9.32 37.39 -20.86
C ASP A 288 7.98 36.75 -20.46
N GLU A 289 6.86 37.43 -20.73
CA GLU A 289 5.52 36.97 -20.31
C GLU A 289 5.16 35.59 -20.87
N ALA A 290 5.53 35.30 -22.12
CA ALA A 290 5.18 34.03 -22.76
C ALA A 290 5.98 32.87 -22.15
N ALA A 291 7.29 33.07 -21.94
CA ALA A 291 8.16 32.12 -21.28
C ALA A 291 7.77 31.90 -19.80
N ALA A 292 7.40 32.96 -19.08
CA ALA A 292 6.92 32.86 -17.70
C ALA A 292 5.63 32.05 -17.60
N LYS A 293 4.64 32.31 -18.48
CA LYS A 293 3.38 31.53 -18.55
C LYS A 293 3.62 30.06 -18.85
N GLN A 294 4.50 29.75 -19.79
CA GLN A 294 4.87 28.37 -20.09
C GLN A 294 5.57 27.69 -18.91
N LEU A 295 6.52 28.38 -18.27
CA LEU A 295 7.20 27.85 -17.08
C LEU A 295 6.22 27.59 -15.94
N TRP A 296 5.30 28.51 -15.64
CA TRP A 296 4.28 28.30 -14.61
C TRP A 296 3.37 27.10 -14.92
N ARG A 297 3.06 26.87 -16.20
CA ARG A 297 2.35 25.65 -16.62
C ARG A 297 3.17 24.39 -16.39
N ASP A 298 4.46 24.41 -16.70
CA ASP A 298 5.36 23.29 -16.47
C ASP A 298 5.56 22.99 -14.96
N LEU A 299 5.62 24.03 -14.13
CA LEU A 299 5.66 23.90 -12.67
C LEU A 299 4.37 23.31 -12.10
N ALA A 300 3.20 23.81 -12.54
CA ALA A 300 1.91 23.24 -12.16
C ALA A 300 1.73 21.80 -12.66
N SER A 301 2.25 21.47 -13.84
CA SER A 301 2.23 20.11 -14.38
C SER A 301 3.19 19.17 -13.64
N ALA A 302 4.33 19.67 -13.14
CA ALA A 302 5.20 18.90 -12.25
C ALA A 302 4.47 18.59 -10.93
N ALA A 303 3.72 19.54 -10.36
CA ALA A 303 2.86 19.28 -9.20
C ALA A 303 1.73 18.28 -9.53
N GLU A 304 1.17 18.31 -10.75
CA GLU A 304 0.23 17.29 -11.23
C GLU A 304 0.86 15.89 -11.31
N SER A 305 2.18 15.79 -11.46
CA SER A 305 2.86 14.50 -11.46
C SER A 305 3.05 13.90 -10.07
N GLY A 306 2.94 14.69 -8.99
CA GLY A 306 3.34 14.29 -7.64
C GLY A 306 4.87 14.32 -7.40
N TRP A 307 5.65 14.71 -8.42
CA TRP A 307 7.11 14.84 -8.36
C TRP A 307 7.57 16.30 -8.49
N ASP A 308 6.98 17.20 -7.70
CA ASP A 308 7.38 18.61 -7.56
C ASP A 308 8.44 18.80 -6.45
N PHE A 309 9.73 18.90 -6.75
CA PHE A 309 10.34 18.85 -8.08
C PHE A 309 11.44 17.78 -8.15
N ALA A 310 11.55 17.19 -9.34
CA ALA A 310 12.55 16.19 -9.68
C ALA A 310 13.36 16.65 -10.90
N SER A 311 14.65 16.28 -10.94
CA SER A 311 15.53 16.51 -12.11
C SER A 311 14.98 15.92 -13.40
N ARG A 312 14.12 14.90 -13.29
CA ARG A 312 13.30 14.29 -14.35
C ARG A 312 12.60 15.33 -15.24
N TRP A 313 12.14 16.45 -14.67
CA TRP A 313 11.38 17.48 -15.38
C TRP A 313 12.24 18.64 -15.87
N LEU A 314 13.51 18.72 -15.47
CA LEU A 314 14.37 19.89 -15.69
C LEU A 314 15.20 19.70 -16.95
N GLY A 315 15.15 20.67 -17.86
CA GLY A 315 15.88 20.65 -19.13
C GLY A 315 17.39 20.51 -18.96
N ASP A 316 17.95 21.12 -17.92
CA ASP A 316 19.38 21.03 -17.57
C ASP A 316 19.66 20.05 -16.42
N GLY A 317 18.63 19.36 -15.92
CA GLY A 317 18.69 18.44 -14.78
C GLY A 317 18.96 19.11 -13.42
N ARG A 318 18.96 20.44 -13.33
CA ARG A 318 19.43 21.21 -12.17
C ARG A 318 18.52 22.37 -11.76
N SER A 319 18.11 23.21 -12.70
CA SER A 319 17.40 24.47 -12.45
C SER A 319 15.89 24.33 -12.65
N LEU A 320 15.10 24.79 -11.67
CA LEU A 320 13.64 24.88 -11.78
C LEU A 320 13.20 25.78 -12.94
N ALA A 321 13.96 26.82 -13.28
CA ALA A 321 13.66 27.69 -14.43
C ALA A 321 13.75 26.95 -15.79
N SER A 322 14.35 25.75 -15.82
CA SER A 322 14.38 24.89 -17.00
C SER A 322 13.29 23.81 -17.00
N CYS A 323 12.33 23.86 -16.07
CA CYS A 323 11.23 22.90 -15.97
C CYS A 323 10.44 22.85 -17.29
N ARG A 324 10.19 21.64 -17.78
CA ARG A 324 9.58 21.40 -19.11
C ARG A 324 8.59 20.22 -19.09
N THR A 325 7.93 19.99 -17.96
CA THR A 325 7.07 18.81 -17.71
C THR A 325 6.07 18.53 -18.82
N THR A 326 5.45 19.55 -19.40
CA THR A 326 4.45 19.41 -20.48
C THR A 326 5.05 18.87 -21.78
N THR A 327 6.37 18.88 -21.94
CA THR A 327 7.07 18.28 -23.10
C THR A 327 7.46 16.83 -22.87
N VAL A 328 7.14 16.25 -21.71
CA VAL A 328 7.50 14.88 -21.34
C VAL A 328 6.26 13.99 -21.41
N VAL A 329 6.39 12.81 -22.03
CA VAL A 329 5.40 11.73 -21.99
C VAL A 329 5.87 10.71 -20.94
N PRO A 330 5.26 10.70 -19.74
CA PRO A 330 5.80 9.97 -18.60
C PRO A 330 5.45 8.47 -18.64
N ALA A 331 6.40 7.60 -18.33
CA ALA A 331 6.17 6.15 -18.26
C ALA A 331 5.22 5.76 -17.11
N ASP A 332 5.37 6.40 -15.95
CA ASP A 332 4.53 6.16 -14.77
C ASP A 332 3.05 6.51 -15.00
N LEU A 333 2.74 7.68 -15.56
CA LEU A 333 1.36 8.08 -15.87
C LEU A 333 0.68 7.04 -16.78
N ASN A 334 1.38 6.59 -17.83
CA ASN A 334 0.82 5.64 -18.78
C ASN A 334 0.69 4.23 -18.19
N ALA A 335 1.59 3.82 -17.29
CA ALA A 335 1.42 2.57 -16.53
C ALA A 335 0.19 2.63 -15.60
N MET A 336 -0.02 3.75 -14.91
CA MET A 336 -1.18 3.93 -14.02
C MET A 336 -2.50 3.97 -14.80
N LEU A 337 -2.52 4.63 -15.96
CA LEU A 337 -3.70 4.63 -16.84
C LEU A 337 -3.97 3.25 -17.44
N TYR A 338 -2.94 2.47 -17.77
CA TYR A 338 -3.11 1.07 -18.19
C TYR A 338 -3.80 0.26 -17.09
N GLN A 339 -3.31 0.35 -15.84
CA GLN A 339 -3.94 -0.34 -14.71
C GLN A 339 -5.38 0.15 -14.48
N ALA A 340 -5.65 1.45 -14.64
CA ALA A 340 -7.00 1.99 -14.52
C ALA A 340 -7.93 1.44 -15.61
N GLU A 341 -7.46 1.33 -16.86
CA GLU A 341 -8.22 0.74 -17.96
C GLU A 341 -8.53 -0.75 -17.70
N CYS A 342 -7.56 -1.50 -17.18
CA CYS A 342 -7.77 -2.89 -16.74
C CYS A 342 -8.83 -3.00 -15.63
N ASN A 343 -8.72 -2.16 -14.59
CA ASN A 343 -9.66 -2.17 -13.47
C ASN A 343 -11.09 -1.80 -13.92
N ILE A 344 -11.23 -0.76 -14.77
CA ILE A 344 -12.53 -0.38 -15.34
C ILE A 344 -13.14 -1.53 -16.12
N ALA A 345 -12.34 -2.27 -16.91
CA ALA A 345 -12.83 -3.43 -17.64
C ALA A 345 -13.33 -4.55 -16.72
N VAL A 346 -12.60 -4.84 -15.64
CA VAL A 346 -13.00 -5.83 -14.62
C VAL A 346 -14.28 -5.43 -13.92
N PHE A 347 -14.38 -4.18 -13.44
CA PHE A 347 -15.59 -3.69 -12.77
C PHE A 347 -16.81 -3.69 -13.69
N ALA A 348 -16.62 -3.31 -14.96
CA ALA A 348 -17.67 -3.36 -15.96
C ALA A 348 -18.14 -4.79 -16.22
N GLU A 349 -17.23 -5.76 -16.28
CA GLU A 349 -17.57 -7.17 -16.45
C GLU A 349 -18.38 -7.71 -15.26
N GLU A 350 -17.95 -7.40 -14.03
CA GLU A 350 -18.68 -7.77 -12.81
C GLU A 350 -20.09 -7.19 -12.76
N LEU A 351 -20.28 -5.96 -13.27
CA LEU A 351 -21.58 -5.30 -13.32
C LEU A 351 -22.43 -5.70 -14.54
N GLY A 352 -21.94 -6.58 -15.42
CA GLY A 352 -22.64 -6.99 -16.64
C GLY A 352 -22.60 -5.99 -17.80
N GLU A 353 -21.74 -4.96 -17.72
CA GLU A 353 -21.57 -3.90 -18.72
C GLU A 353 -20.58 -4.34 -19.83
N ALA A 354 -20.94 -5.39 -20.58
CA ALA A 354 -20.03 -6.07 -21.52
C ALA A 354 -19.41 -5.17 -22.59
N ALA A 355 -20.15 -4.16 -23.07
CA ALA A 355 -19.64 -3.20 -24.06
C ALA A 355 -18.56 -2.28 -23.47
N VAL A 356 -18.75 -1.81 -22.23
CA VAL A 356 -17.76 -1.01 -21.50
C VAL A 356 -16.52 -1.88 -21.22
N ALA A 357 -16.70 -3.11 -20.76
CA ALA A 357 -15.61 -4.04 -20.50
C ALA A 357 -14.75 -4.30 -21.75
N ALA A 358 -15.40 -4.58 -22.90
CA ALA A 358 -14.71 -4.79 -24.16
C ALA A 358 -13.96 -3.54 -24.65
N SER A 359 -14.58 -2.36 -24.54
CA SER A 359 -13.95 -1.08 -24.91
C SER A 359 -12.69 -0.80 -24.08
N PHE A 360 -12.78 -0.95 -22.76
CA PHE A 360 -11.64 -0.69 -21.88
C PHE A 360 -10.53 -1.76 -21.99
N ARG A 361 -10.86 -3.01 -22.31
CA ARG A 361 -9.83 -4.00 -22.72
C ARG A 361 -9.06 -3.57 -23.96
N GLN A 362 -9.74 -2.97 -24.94
CA GLN A 362 -9.08 -2.44 -26.14
C GLN A 362 -8.20 -1.24 -25.81
N HIS A 363 -8.66 -0.32 -24.94
CA HIS A 363 -7.84 0.80 -24.47
C HIS A 363 -6.57 0.30 -23.75
N ALA A 364 -6.71 -0.62 -22.80
CA ALA A 364 -5.58 -1.20 -22.08
C ALA A 364 -4.57 -1.87 -23.03
N ALA A 365 -5.05 -2.70 -23.97
CA ALA A 365 -4.18 -3.36 -24.94
C ALA A 365 -3.46 -2.37 -25.87
N ALA A 366 -4.17 -1.32 -26.32
CA ALA A 366 -3.58 -0.27 -27.14
C ALA A 366 -2.53 0.53 -26.38
N ARG A 367 -2.77 0.84 -25.10
CA ARG A 367 -1.82 1.58 -24.25
C ARG A 367 -0.59 0.75 -23.94
N LEU A 368 -0.73 -0.54 -23.64
CA LEU A 368 0.40 -1.43 -23.44
C LEU A 368 1.28 -1.48 -24.69
N ALA A 369 0.67 -1.71 -25.86
CA ALA A 369 1.39 -1.71 -27.14
C ALA A 369 2.08 -0.36 -27.43
N ALA A 370 1.46 0.76 -27.07
CA ALA A 370 2.05 2.09 -27.22
C ALA A 370 3.24 2.32 -26.27
N THR A 371 3.11 1.90 -25.00
CA THR A 371 4.18 1.98 -24.00
C THR A 371 5.39 1.15 -24.42
N ASP A 372 5.18 -0.07 -24.91
CA ASP A 372 6.27 -0.92 -25.42
C ASP A 372 6.90 -0.37 -26.70
N ALA A 373 6.10 0.20 -27.60
CA ALA A 373 6.61 0.74 -28.86
C ALA A 373 7.38 2.06 -28.69
N LEU A 374 7.02 2.89 -27.70
CA LEU A 374 7.52 4.27 -27.58
C LEU A 374 8.39 4.53 -26.35
N LEU A 375 8.13 3.85 -25.24
CA LEU A 375 8.77 4.15 -23.95
C LEU A 375 9.80 3.09 -23.56
N TRP A 376 9.72 1.86 -24.10
CA TRP A 376 10.71 0.83 -23.84
C TRP A 376 12.06 1.14 -24.50
N ASP A 377 13.11 1.23 -23.70
CA ASP A 377 14.50 1.33 -24.17
C ASP A 377 15.21 -0.01 -23.99
N ALA A 378 15.37 -0.78 -25.08
CA ALA A 378 16.03 -2.08 -25.05
C ALA A 378 17.49 -2.00 -24.56
N GLY A 379 18.19 -0.89 -24.83
CA GLY A 379 19.60 -0.71 -24.47
C GLY A 379 19.84 -0.67 -22.96
N SER A 380 18.95 -0.02 -22.20
CA SER A 380 18.98 0.00 -20.74
C SER A 380 17.98 -0.95 -20.08
N SER A 381 17.09 -1.56 -20.86
CA SER A 381 16.03 -2.48 -20.42
C SER A 381 15.13 -1.88 -19.36
N GLN A 382 14.67 -0.66 -19.65
CA GLN A 382 13.82 0.15 -18.80
C GLN A 382 12.83 0.90 -19.67
N TRP A 383 11.61 1.11 -19.19
CA TRP A 383 10.75 2.16 -19.75
C TRP A 383 11.29 3.52 -19.32
N ARG A 384 11.39 4.41 -20.28
CA ARG A 384 11.89 5.77 -20.14
C ARG A 384 10.83 6.74 -20.58
N ASP A 385 10.85 7.92 -19.98
CA ASP A 385 10.01 9.00 -20.47
C ASP A 385 10.44 9.42 -21.87
N LEU A 386 9.47 9.76 -22.69
CA LEU A 386 9.73 10.26 -24.03
C LEU A 386 9.69 11.79 -24.03
N LEU A 387 10.68 12.42 -24.66
CA LEU A 387 10.67 13.86 -24.89
C LEU A 387 10.00 14.17 -26.22
N LEU A 388 8.96 15.00 -26.17
CA LEU A 388 8.37 15.59 -27.35
C LEU A 388 9.38 16.56 -27.96
N GLY A 389 9.63 16.45 -29.27
CA GLY A 389 10.40 17.48 -29.97
C GLY A 389 9.70 18.82 -29.93
N ALA A 390 10.46 19.90 -30.21
CA ALA A 390 9.87 21.20 -30.46
C ALA A 390 8.84 21.05 -31.59
N ALA A 391 7.56 21.08 -31.24
CA ALA A 391 6.52 21.17 -32.25
C ALA A 391 6.65 22.54 -32.91
N GLU A 392 6.81 22.56 -34.24
CA GLU A 392 6.31 23.69 -35.01
C GLU A 392 4.87 23.98 -34.56
N ALA A 393 4.56 25.26 -34.36
CA ALA A 393 3.42 25.80 -33.63
C ALA A 393 2.08 25.03 -33.79
N PRO A 394 1.23 25.01 -32.74
CA PRO A 394 -0.06 24.33 -32.79
C PRO A 394 -0.97 24.98 -33.87
N GLY A 395 -1.28 24.25 -34.94
CA GLY A 395 -2.17 24.75 -36.00
C GLY A 395 -2.23 23.98 -37.32
N GLN A 396 -1.35 23.02 -37.59
CA GLN A 396 -1.40 22.23 -38.83
C GLN A 396 -2.01 20.85 -38.59
N PRO A 397 -3.19 20.53 -39.16
CA PRO A 397 -3.73 19.18 -39.14
C PRO A 397 -2.90 18.31 -40.08
N GLY A 398 -1.97 17.51 -39.53
CA GLY A 398 -1.21 16.51 -40.31
C GLY A 398 0.22 16.24 -39.84
N SER A 399 0.83 17.13 -39.06
CA SER A 399 2.18 16.96 -38.51
C SER A 399 2.12 16.76 -36.99
N GLY A 400 1.88 15.53 -36.56
CA GLY A 400 2.03 15.19 -35.13
C GLY A 400 3.46 15.48 -34.66
N PRO A 401 3.67 15.85 -33.39
CA PRO A 401 5.01 16.09 -32.86
C PRO A 401 5.90 14.85 -33.07
N SER A 402 7.10 15.04 -33.62
CA SER A 402 8.08 13.96 -33.73
C SER A 402 8.75 13.71 -32.39
N ALA A 403 8.99 12.44 -32.05
CA ALA A 403 9.83 12.05 -30.92
C ALA A 403 11.25 12.62 -31.09
N ALA A 404 11.72 13.42 -30.12
CA ALA A 404 13.08 13.98 -30.16
C ALA A 404 14.11 13.10 -29.44
N GLY A 405 13.69 11.97 -28.86
CA GLY A 405 14.52 11.01 -28.16
C GLY A 405 13.92 10.58 -26.82
N THR A 406 14.48 9.53 -26.22
CA THR A 406 14.14 9.09 -24.86
C THR A 406 14.93 9.90 -23.84
N ALA A 407 14.25 10.46 -22.83
CA ALA A 407 14.95 11.02 -21.68
C ALA A 407 15.55 9.89 -20.86
N ALA A 408 16.74 10.11 -20.27
CA ALA A 408 17.20 9.19 -19.24
C ALA A 408 16.22 9.25 -18.06
N GLY A 409 15.52 8.14 -17.78
CA GLY A 409 14.91 7.92 -16.49
C GLY A 409 15.97 8.20 -15.43
N GLY A 410 15.65 9.07 -14.48
CA GLY A 410 16.59 9.63 -13.51
C GLY A 410 17.18 8.58 -12.57
N GLY A 411 18.08 7.74 -13.08
CA GLY A 411 19.07 7.04 -12.28
C GLY A 411 20.11 8.06 -11.85
N SER A 412 20.09 8.41 -10.56
CA SER A 412 21.00 9.36 -9.93
C SER A 412 22.45 9.07 -10.31
N ARG A 413 23.02 9.88 -11.20
CA ARG A 413 24.45 9.88 -11.49
C ARG A 413 25.01 11.25 -11.09
N ALA A 414 25.60 11.25 -9.91
CA ALA A 414 26.28 12.38 -9.31
C ALA A 414 27.46 12.84 -10.18
N SER A 415 27.61 14.16 -10.33
CA SER A 415 28.91 14.79 -10.57
C SER A 415 28.89 16.23 -10.01
N PRO A 416 29.97 16.66 -9.34
CA PRO A 416 29.96 17.81 -8.44
C PRO A 416 30.20 19.10 -9.21
N GLU A 417 29.44 20.14 -8.91
CA GLU A 417 29.92 21.51 -8.64
C GLU A 417 28.73 22.48 -8.68
N HIS A 418 28.54 23.16 -7.54
CA HIS A 418 27.77 24.40 -7.31
C HIS A 418 26.26 24.39 -7.05
N LEU A 419 25.64 23.25 -6.70
CA LEU A 419 24.41 23.22 -5.89
C LEU A 419 24.52 22.03 -4.92
N THR A 420 23.90 22.12 -3.74
CA THR A 420 23.76 20.98 -2.80
C THR A 420 23.48 19.69 -3.56
N PRO A 421 24.17 18.57 -3.25
CA PRO A 421 24.00 17.33 -4.02
C PRO A 421 22.51 16.95 -4.08
N PRO A 422 22.01 16.39 -5.20
CA PRO A 422 20.65 15.89 -5.26
C PRO A 422 20.46 14.92 -4.10
N GLN A 423 19.67 15.32 -3.11
CA GLN A 423 19.40 14.50 -1.94
C GLN A 423 18.55 13.33 -2.41
N ALA A 424 19.00 12.11 -2.14
CA ALA A 424 18.32 10.91 -2.53
C ALA A 424 17.08 10.70 -1.63
N GLY A 425 16.02 11.50 -1.83
CA GLY A 425 14.76 11.31 -1.12
C GLY A 425 14.00 10.12 -1.71
N GLY A 426 13.88 9.02 -0.96
CA GLY A 426 12.97 7.92 -1.28
C GLY A 426 11.55 8.25 -0.82
N GLN A 427 10.61 8.32 -1.76
CA GLN A 427 9.18 8.46 -1.45
C GLN A 427 8.54 7.09 -1.16
N ALA A 428 7.69 7.02 -0.13
CA ALA A 428 7.02 5.78 0.26
C ALA A 428 6.11 5.22 -0.85
N ALA A 429 5.44 6.11 -1.61
CA ALA A 429 4.62 5.74 -2.75
C ALA A 429 5.39 4.94 -3.81
N ALA A 430 6.58 5.44 -4.20
CA ALA A 430 7.44 4.78 -5.18
C ALA A 430 7.96 3.44 -4.67
N ALA A 431 8.37 3.36 -3.41
CA ALA A 431 8.80 2.11 -2.79
C ALA A 431 7.68 1.07 -2.77
N ALA A 432 6.48 1.46 -2.36
CA ALA A 432 5.33 0.57 -2.29
C ALA A 432 4.90 0.05 -3.68
N MET A 433 4.84 0.92 -4.68
CA MET A 433 4.52 0.52 -6.06
C MET A 433 5.57 -0.44 -6.64
N LEU A 434 6.86 -0.21 -6.35
CA LEU A 434 7.93 -1.10 -6.79
C LEU A 434 7.85 -2.47 -6.09
N ILE A 435 7.64 -2.49 -4.77
CA ILE A 435 7.48 -3.73 -3.99
C ILE A 435 6.29 -4.54 -4.51
N GLU A 436 5.15 -3.89 -4.72
CA GLU A 436 3.96 -4.56 -5.24
C GLU A 436 4.20 -5.09 -6.66
N GLY A 437 4.78 -4.27 -7.55
CA GLY A 437 5.11 -4.70 -8.91
C GLY A 437 6.05 -5.90 -8.94
N CYS A 438 7.07 -5.93 -8.08
CA CYS A 438 7.96 -7.09 -7.92
C CYS A 438 7.20 -8.34 -7.45
N ALA A 439 6.27 -8.18 -6.52
CA ALA A 439 5.48 -9.30 -6.00
C ALA A 439 4.46 -9.81 -7.03
N SER A 440 3.81 -8.91 -7.78
CA SER A 440 2.86 -9.24 -8.84
C SER A 440 3.51 -9.81 -10.10
N ALA A 441 4.82 -9.58 -10.30
CA ALA A 441 5.63 -10.26 -11.30
C ALA A 441 5.51 -11.78 -11.24
N GLY A 442 5.30 -12.30 -10.02
CA GLY A 442 5.37 -13.70 -9.70
C GLY A 442 6.79 -14.26 -9.79
N GLY A 443 6.90 -15.55 -9.48
CA GLY A 443 8.15 -16.29 -9.49
C GLY A 443 9.05 -16.04 -8.26
N PRO A 444 9.96 -16.98 -7.94
CA PRO A 444 10.81 -16.89 -6.75
C PRO A 444 11.65 -15.61 -6.69
N GLU A 445 12.15 -15.14 -7.84
CA GLU A 445 13.00 -13.94 -7.90
C GLU A 445 12.24 -12.64 -7.63
N GLY A 446 11.01 -12.52 -8.15
CA GLY A 446 10.15 -11.35 -7.93
C GLY A 446 9.72 -11.25 -6.48
N GLU A 447 9.27 -12.36 -5.90
CA GLU A 447 8.89 -12.45 -4.49
C GLU A 447 10.06 -12.16 -3.55
N GLN A 448 11.25 -12.70 -3.86
CA GLN A 448 12.45 -12.45 -3.07
C GLN A 448 12.86 -10.98 -3.13
N LEU A 449 12.82 -10.35 -4.31
CA LEU A 449 13.14 -8.93 -4.45
C LEU A 449 12.11 -8.06 -3.70
N ALA A 450 10.82 -8.36 -3.83
CA ALA A 450 9.76 -7.66 -3.10
C ALA A 450 9.97 -7.71 -1.59
N ALA A 451 10.27 -8.89 -1.04
CA ALA A 451 10.54 -9.07 0.39
C ALA A 451 11.77 -8.29 0.85
N GLN A 452 12.84 -8.21 0.04
CA GLN A 452 14.04 -7.45 0.38
C GLN A 452 13.81 -5.94 0.37
N LEU A 453 13.11 -5.43 -0.65
CA LEU A 453 12.75 -4.03 -0.72
C LEU A 453 11.80 -3.63 0.42
N ALA A 454 10.85 -4.51 0.76
CA ALA A 454 9.99 -4.34 1.92
C ALA A 454 10.79 -4.27 3.22
N GLN A 455 11.76 -5.17 3.41
CA GLN A 455 12.65 -5.14 4.57
C GLN A 455 13.43 -3.82 4.66
N GLN A 456 14.05 -3.40 3.56
CA GLN A 456 14.86 -2.18 3.53
C GLN A 456 14.02 -0.93 3.86
N TYR A 457 12.79 -0.87 3.35
CA TYR A 457 11.86 0.19 3.67
C TYR A 457 11.47 0.17 5.16
N LEU A 458 11.09 -1.00 5.69
CA LEU A 458 10.70 -1.16 7.09
C LEU A 458 11.85 -0.83 8.05
N ASP A 459 13.07 -1.28 7.76
CA ASP A 459 14.26 -0.95 8.55
C ASP A 459 14.51 0.56 8.59
N THR A 460 14.38 1.23 7.44
CA THR A 460 14.57 2.68 7.34
C THR A 460 13.50 3.44 8.11
N ALA A 461 12.24 3.06 7.93
CA ALA A 461 11.10 3.69 8.58
C ALA A 461 11.12 3.47 10.10
N HIS A 462 11.41 2.24 10.55
CA HIS A 462 11.54 1.91 11.95
C HIS A 462 12.73 2.65 12.60
N ALA A 463 13.87 2.74 11.91
CA ALA A 463 15.03 3.50 12.40
C ALA A 463 14.70 4.98 12.58
N ALA A 464 13.92 5.59 11.67
CA ALA A 464 13.49 6.98 11.79
C ALA A 464 12.56 7.18 13.00
N TRP A 465 11.58 6.29 13.17
CA TRP A 465 10.68 6.31 14.32
C TRP A 465 11.44 6.11 15.63
N ARG A 466 12.37 5.16 15.70
CA ARG A 466 13.17 4.89 16.90
C ARG A 466 14.05 6.09 17.31
N GLN A 467 14.54 6.86 16.34
CA GLN A 467 15.36 8.05 16.59
C GLN A 467 14.55 9.28 17.01
N SER A 468 13.38 9.49 16.41
CA SER A 468 12.66 10.78 16.50
C SER A 468 11.27 10.69 17.14
N GLY A 469 10.77 9.47 17.38
CA GLY A 469 9.38 9.18 17.76
C GLY A 469 8.37 9.44 16.64
N ARG A 470 8.83 9.73 15.41
CA ARG A 470 8.01 10.24 14.30
C ARG A 470 8.33 9.51 13.01
N MET A 471 7.33 9.44 12.12
CA MET A 471 7.53 9.10 10.72
C MET A 471 7.60 10.38 9.90
N HIS A 472 8.31 10.34 8.78
CA HIS A 472 8.52 11.49 7.91
C HIS A 472 7.83 11.26 6.56
N GLU A 473 7.48 12.34 5.87
CA GLU A 473 6.98 12.33 4.49
C GLU A 473 7.85 11.49 3.54
N LYS A 474 9.17 11.61 3.66
CA LYS A 474 10.17 10.91 2.83
C LYS A 474 11.41 10.58 3.64
N PHE A 475 12.16 9.56 3.21
CA PHE A 475 13.40 9.11 3.86
C PHE A 475 14.62 9.34 2.97
N ASP A 476 15.79 9.57 3.57
CA ASP A 476 17.05 9.56 2.84
C ASP A 476 17.39 8.12 2.43
N ALA A 477 17.49 7.88 1.12
CA ALA A 477 17.80 6.57 0.55
C ALA A 477 19.25 6.13 0.78
N LEU A 478 20.15 7.05 1.15
CA LEU A 478 21.56 6.76 1.46
C LEU A 478 21.79 6.57 2.97
N HIS A 479 20.92 7.13 3.82
CA HIS A 479 21.08 7.10 5.26
C HIS A 479 19.79 6.60 5.94
N ALA A 480 19.79 5.32 6.30
CA ALA A 480 18.64 4.70 6.97
C ALA A 480 18.24 5.47 8.24
N GLY A 481 16.95 5.77 8.36
CA GLY A 481 16.37 6.51 9.48
C GLY A 481 16.46 8.03 9.37
N ALA A 482 17.22 8.59 8.43
CA ALA A 482 17.26 10.04 8.24
C ALA A 482 16.05 10.52 7.41
N PRO A 483 15.46 11.68 7.75
CA PRO A 483 14.45 12.30 6.91
C PRO A 483 15.06 12.70 5.57
N GLY A 484 14.32 12.49 4.48
CA GLY A 484 14.69 13.04 3.18
C GLY A 484 14.50 14.56 3.16
N GLY A 485 15.20 15.26 2.28
CA GLY A 485 15.07 16.72 2.14
C GLY A 485 14.92 17.19 0.70
N GLY A 486 15.23 18.46 0.47
CA GLY A 486 15.10 19.13 -0.83
C GLY A 486 13.66 19.50 -1.20
N GLY A 487 13.52 20.37 -2.19
CA GLY A 487 12.23 20.93 -2.62
C GLY A 487 11.98 22.35 -2.09
N GLU A 488 10.74 22.81 -2.21
CA GLU A 488 10.33 24.18 -1.83
C GLU A 488 9.99 24.35 -0.35
N TYR A 489 9.84 23.24 0.39
CA TYR A 489 9.45 23.24 1.80
C TYR A 489 10.21 22.17 2.60
N ALA A 490 10.20 22.30 3.92
CA ALA A 490 10.85 21.34 4.82
C ALA A 490 10.09 20.01 4.83
N CYS A 491 10.80 18.89 5.00
CA CYS A 491 10.16 17.58 5.13
C CYS A 491 9.13 17.60 6.27
N GLU A 492 7.91 17.15 6.00
CA GLU A 492 6.85 17.14 7.00
C GLU A 492 6.90 15.87 7.87
N ASP A 493 6.48 16.02 9.12
CA ASP A 493 6.27 14.91 10.05
C ASP A 493 4.84 14.36 9.90
N GLY A 494 4.68 13.05 10.09
CA GLY A 494 3.39 12.39 9.97
C GLY A 494 3.54 10.89 9.79
N PHE A 495 3.34 10.30 8.61
CA PHE A 495 2.69 10.83 7.42
C PHE A 495 1.79 9.73 6.87
N GLY A 496 0.58 10.06 6.41
CA GLY A 496 -0.47 9.08 6.07
C GLY A 496 0.03 7.95 5.17
N TRP A 497 0.72 8.28 4.07
CA TRP A 497 1.25 7.27 3.16
C TRP A 497 2.36 6.39 3.74
N THR A 498 3.22 6.91 4.63
CA THR A 498 4.38 6.19 5.14
C THR A 498 3.91 5.21 6.20
N ASN A 499 2.92 5.64 6.98
CA ASN A 499 2.25 4.84 8.00
C ASN A 499 1.45 3.72 7.33
N GLY A 500 0.67 4.05 6.29
CA GLY A 500 -0.10 3.06 5.53
C GLY A 500 0.76 2.02 4.84
N VAL A 501 1.86 2.43 4.18
CA VAL A 501 2.82 1.50 3.57
C VAL A 501 3.48 0.62 4.61
N ALA A 502 3.97 1.18 5.73
CA ALA A 502 4.61 0.39 6.78
C ALA A 502 3.65 -0.66 7.37
N LEU A 503 2.42 -0.27 7.71
CA LEU A 503 1.40 -1.19 8.24
C LEU A 503 1.08 -2.32 7.25
N ARG A 504 0.92 -1.99 5.96
CA ARG A 504 0.67 -2.98 4.90
C ARG A 504 1.83 -3.95 4.72
N LEU A 505 3.07 -3.45 4.71
CA LEU A 505 4.26 -4.30 4.58
C LEU A 505 4.46 -5.19 5.81
N LEU A 506 4.17 -4.69 7.02
CA LEU A 506 4.21 -5.50 8.24
C LEU A 506 3.14 -6.59 8.22
N GLN A 507 1.92 -6.28 7.76
CA GLN A 507 0.88 -7.29 7.60
C GLN A 507 1.27 -8.37 6.57
N ARG A 508 1.92 -7.99 5.47
CA ARG A 508 2.33 -8.93 4.42
C ARG A 508 3.57 -9.76 4.76
N TYR A 509 4.59 -9.15 5.38
CA TYR A 509 5.92 -9.75 5.56
C TYR A 509 6.36 -9.89 7.02
N GLY A 510 5.84 -9.10 7.95
CA GLY A 510 6.37 -8.93 9.31
C GLY A 510 6.24 -10.12 10.26
N TRP A 511 5.57 -11.20 9.84
CA TRP A 511 5.42 -12.45 10.61
C TRP A 511 6.57 -13.44 10.38
N ARG A 512 7.41 -13.26 9.36
CA ARG A 512 8.50 -14.23 9.07
C ARG A 512 9.64 -14.05 10.08
N THR A 513 10.05 -15.15 10.71
CA THR A 513 11.25 -15.20 11.55
C THR A 513 12.48 -14.80 10.74
N GLY A 514 13.31 -13.92 11.29
CA GLY A 514 14.57 -13.53 10.64
C GLY A 514 14.44 -12.47 9.54
N LEU A 515 13.36 -11.66 9.50
CA LEU A 515 13.34 -10.42 8.71
C LEU A 515 14.59 -9.54 8.99
N PHE A 516 15.15 -9.61 10.21
CA PHE A 516 16.38 -8.92 10.59
C PHE A 516 17.69 -9.70 10.31
N ALA A 517 17.62 -10.91 9.74
CA ALA A 517 18.80 -11.71 9.40
C ALA A 517 19.26 -11.38 7.97
N ARG A 518 20.23 -10.46 7.85
CA ARG A 518 20.85 -10.05 6.57
C ARG A 518 21.38 -11.27 5.79
N ARG A 519 20.75 -11.61 4.66
CA ARG A 519 21.38 -12.45 3.63
C ARG A 519 21.66 -11.61 2.38
N PRO A 520 22.94 -11.36 2.03
CA PRO A 520 23.27 -10.60 0.83
C PRO A 520 22.97 -11.42 -0.43
N LEU A 521 22.28 -10.82 -1.40
CA LEU A 521 22.23 -11.35 -2.77
C LEU A 521 23.49 -10.96 -3.54
N SER A 522 23.95 -11.85 -4.42
CA SER A 522 25.03 -11.52 -5.34
C SER A 522 24.60 -10.42 -6.33
N THR A 523 25.53 -9.56 -6.72
CA THR A 523 25.32 -8.43 -7.64
C THR A 523 24.78 -8.82 -9.02
N ALA A 524 24.91 -10.10 -9.41
CA ALA A 524 24.36 -10.66 -10.64
C ALA A 524 22.85 -10.97 -10.53
N ALA A 525 22.36 -11.37 -9.35
CA ALA A 525 20.95 -11.61 -9.08
C ALA A 525 20.16 -10.30 -9.09
N MET A 526 20.68 -9.25 -8.44
CA MET A 526 20.06 -7.91 -8.40
C MET A 526 19.85 -7.30 -9.80
N ARG A 527 20.79 -7.51 -10.74
CA ARG A 527 20.67 -7.05 -12.14
C ARG A 527 19.65 -7.83 -12.95
N ARG A 528 19.39 -9.10 -12.64
CA ARG A 528 18.36 -9.94 -13.28
C ARG A 528 16.97 -9.69 -12.67
N SER A 529 16.88 -9.45 -11.37
CA SER A 529 15.62 -9.19 -10.66
C SER A 529 15.07 -7.78 -10.91
N LEU A 530 15.92 -6.75 -11.04
CA LEU A 530 15.49 -5.42 -11.52
C LEU A 530 15.00 -5.47 -12.98
N PHE A 531 15.53 -6.40 -13.77
CA PHE A 531 15.07 -6.71 -15.13
C PHE A 531 13.69 -7.39 -15.14
N ALA A 532 13.39 -8.22 -14.14
CA ALA A 532 12.09 -8.88 -13.97
C ALA A 532 11.02 -7.96 -13.36
N ALA A 533 11.40 -7.07 -12.43
CA ALA A 533 10.54 -6.02 -11.88
C ALA A 533 10.13 -5.00 -12.95
N ALA A 534 11.03 -4.74 -13.91
CA ALA A 534 10.70 -4.06 -15.14
C ALA A 534 9.67 -4.91 -15.94
N LEU A 535 9.99 -6.16 -16.28
CA LEU A 535 9.10 -7.04 -17.07
C LEU A 535 7.66 -7.20 -16.51
N ALA A 536 7.49 -7.08 -15.20
CA ALA A 536 6.23 -7.26 -14.48
C ALA A 536 5.28 -6.05 -14.48
N LEU A 537 5.79 -4.85 -14.78
CA LEU A 537 4.94 -3.69 -15.01
C LEU A 537 4.30 -3.71 -16.41
N CYS A 538 4.63 -4.70 -17.27
CA CYS A 538 4.21 -4.74 -18.68
C CYS A 538 3.76 -6.10 -19.25
N LEU A 539 3.64 -7.20 -18.50
CA LEU A 539 3.25 -8.50 -19.10
C LEU A 539 2.17 -9.32 -18.37
N LEU A 540 1.18 -8.68 -17.73
CA LEU A 540 -0.09 -9.37 -17.44
C LEU A 540 -1.10 -9.09 -18.56
N GLY A 541 -0.84 -9.76 -19.67
CA GLY A 541 -1.73 -9.92 -20.81
C GLY A 541 -1.21 -11.06 -21.68
N LEU A 542 -1.71 -12.29 -21.42
CA LEU A 542 -1.44 -13.54 -22.13
C LEU A 542 -0.23 -14.37 -21.68
N ALA A 543 -0.35 -14.94 -20.48
CA ALA A 543 -0.21 -16.39 -20.37
C ALA A 543 -1.56 -16.97 -19.94
N ARG A 544 -2.40 -17.32 -20.91
CA ARG A 544 -3.21 -18.53 -20.73
C ARG A 544 -2.19 -19.66 -20.62
N ALA A 545 -1.76 -19.96 -19.40
CA ALA A 545 -1.55 -21.36 -19.11
C ALA A 545 -2.91 -21.99 -19.41
N GLN A 546 -3.02 -22.75 -20.49
CA GLN A 546 -3.99 -23.82 -20.49
C GLN A 546 -3.66 -24.59 -19.22
N ALA A 547 -4.49 -24.42 -18.19
CA ALA A 547 -4.45 -25.29 -17.04
C ALA A 547 -4.46 -26.71 -17.63
N PRO A 548 -3.50 -27.58 -17.27
CA PRO A 548 -3.68 -29.00 -17.52
C PRO A 548 -5.05 -29.36 -16.92
N PRO A 549 -5.81 -30.29 -17.54
CA PRO A 549 -7.22 -30.52 -17.27
C PRO A 549 -7.48 -30.44 -15.76
N GLY A 550 -8.13 -29.35 -15.36
CA GLY A 550 -8.25 -28.97 -13.96
C GLY A 550 -9.04 -30.04 -13.22
N PHE A 551 -8.50 -30.45 -12.09
CA PHE A 551 -9.23 -31.21 -11.09
C PHE A 551 -10.50 -30.45 -10.70
N ASP A 552 -11.61 -31.17 -10.61
CA ASP A 552 -12.92 -30.69 -10.17
C ASP A 552 -13.25 -31.38 -8.83
N CYS A 553 -13.81 -30.65 -7.85
CA CYS A 553 -14.20 -31.23 -6.56
C CYS A 553 -15.15 -32.43 -6.72
N SER A 554 -15.87 -32.54 -7.85
CA SER A 554 -16.70 -33.71 -8.20
C SER A 554 -15.92 -35.01 -8.39
N GLN A 555 -14.58 -34.95 -8.45
CA GLN A 555 -13.69 -36.10 -8.63
C GLN A 555 -13.23 -36.71 -7.29
N LEU A 556 -13.58 -36.10 -6.14
CA LEU A 556 -13.31 -36.65 -4.81
C LEU A 556 -14.32 -37.74 -4.45
N PRO A 557 -13.87 -38.88 -3.88
CA PRO A 557 -14.77 -39.86 -3.28
C PRO A 557 -15.59 -39.23 -2.15
N ASN A 558 -16.86 -39.58 -2.05
CA ASN A 558 -17.75 -39.02 -1.02
C ASN A 558 -17.36 -39.46 0.40
N ASP A 559 -16.68 -40.59 0.55
CA ASP A 559 -16.25 -41.22 1.80
C ASP A 559 -14.84 -40.79 2.25
N TRP A 560 -14.23 -39.81 1.58
CA TRP A 560 -12.89 -39.30 1.88
C TRP A 560 -12.87 -38.44 3.17
N GLY A 561 -11.83 -38.60 4.00
CA GLY A 561 -11.71 -37.98 5.34
C GLY A 561 -12.36 -38.77 6.49
N GLN A 562 -12.76 -40.03 6.26
CA GLN A 562 -13.15 -40.93 7.34
C GLN A 562 -11.91 -41.56 7.98
N ASP A 563 -11.68 -41.22 9.24
CA ASP A 563 -10.76 -41.95 10.13
C ASP A 563 -11.15 -43.44 10.12
N GLN A 564 -10.34 -44.28 9.46
CA GLN A 564 -10.55 -45.73 9.41
C GLN A 564 -10.17 -46.42 10.72
N ASP A 565 -9.72 -45.69 11.75
CA ASP A 565 -9.28 -46.28 13.01
C ASP A 565 -10.40 -46.52 14.03
N GLN A 566 -11.67 -46.39 13.63
CA GLN A 566 -12.77 -46.85 14.47
C GLN A 566 -13.32 -48.17 13.98
N ASN A 567 -12.79 -49.22 14.63
CA ASN A 567 -13.22 -50.60 14.67
C ASN A 567 -14.69 -50.76 15.18
N ASN A 568 -15.65 -50.07 14.57
CA ASN A 568 -17.05 -50.12 14.96
C ASN A 568 -17.98 -50.08 13.74
N ASN A 569 -18.92 -51.01 13.77
CA ASN A 569 -19.69 -51.52 12.66
C ASN A 569 -20.87 -50.60 12.30
N ASN A 570 -20.61 -49.35 11.92
CA ASN A 570 -21.65 -48.42 11.48
C ASN A 570 -21.27 -47.73 10.17
N ASN A 571 -21.67 -48.39 9.09
CA ASN A 571 -21.59 -47.92 7.72
C ASN A 571 -22.66 -46.84 7.48
N ASN A 572 -22.39 -45.59 7.84
CA ASN A 572 -23.26 -44.46 7.49
C ASN A 572 -22.51 -43.49 6.58
N ASN A 573 -22.58 -43.75 5.28
CA ASN A 573 -22.09 -42.91 4.18
C ASN A 573 -23.03 -41.71 3.88
N ASP A 574 -23.40 -40.93 4.89
CA ASP A 574 -24.29 -39.77 4.72
C ASP A 574 -23.50 -38.48 4.43
N ASN A 575 -22.49 -38.57 3.54
CA ASN A 575 -21.71 -37.44 3.07
C ASN A 575 -22.24 -36.96 1.71
N GLU A 576 -22.56 -35.68 1.60
CA GLU A 576 -22.97 -35.04 0.34
C GLU A 576 -21.79 -34.97 -0.65
N PRO A 577 -21.98 -34.78 -1.96
CA PRO A 577 -20.86 -34.60 -2.90
C PRO A 577 -19.99 -33.40 -2.53
N TRP A 578 -18.67 -33.52 -2.70
CA TRP A 578 -17.74 -32.41 -2.56
C TRP A 578 -18.06 -31.28 -3.53
N GLN A 579 -18.09 -30.04 -3.03
CA GLN A 579 -18.37 -28.84 -3.82
C GLN A 579 -17.20 -27.88 -3.76
N ALA A 580 -16.96 -27.15 -4.85
CA ALA A 580 -16.10 -25.99 -4.81
C ALA A 580 -16.66 -24.98 -3.79
N LEU A 581 -15.78 -24.36 -3.00
CA LEU A 581 -16.15 -23.35 -2.01
C LEU A 581 -16.96 -22.22 -2.69
N ALA A 582 -18.26 -22.11 -2.37
CA ALA A 582 -19.22 -21.24 -3.07
C ALA A 582 -19.13 -19.75 -2.67
N THR A 583 -18.45 -19.47 -1.56
CA THR A 583 -18.05 -18.13 -1.12
C THR A 583 -16.60 -18.26 -0.66
N ALA A 584 -15.86 -17.16 -0.51
CA ALA A 584 -14.53 -17.22 0.09
C ALA A 584 -14.59 -16.87 1.60
N PRO A 585 -15.09 -17.74 2.50
CA PRO A 585 -14.76 -17.63 3.90
C PRO A 585 -13.34 -18.17 4.09
N GLY A 586 -12.43 -17.34 4.58
CA GLY A 586 -11.10 -17.80 5.00
C GLY A 586 -9.98 -17.72 3.97
N GLN A 587 -9.98 -16.75 3.04
CA GLN A 587 -8.79 -16.45 2.23
C GLN A 587 -7.51 -16.24 3.06
N ASN A 588 -7.63 -15.92 4.36
CA ASN A 588 -6.48 -15.90 5.24
C ASN A 588 -5.99 -17.31 5.61
N VAL A 589 -6.86 -18.25 5.98
CA VAL A 589 -6.43 -19.56 6.49
C VAL A 589 -5.91 -20.45 5.37
N PHE A 590 -6.60 -20.58 4.24
CA PHE A 590 -6.10 -21.40 3.13
C PHE A 590 -4.84 -20.82 2.50
N SER A 591 -4.76 -19.49 2.36
CA SER A 591 -3.50 -18.84 1.95
C SER A 591 -2.42 -19.00 3.02
N GLN A 592 -2.75 -19.02 4.31
CA GLN A 592 -1.78 -19.26 5.39
C GLN A 592 -1.26 -20.71 5.38
N VAL A 593 -2.14 -21.70 5.23
CA VAL A 593 -1.76 -23.12 5.11
C VAL A 593 -0.92 -23.31 3.85
N TYR A 594 -1.37 -22.80 2.70
CA TYR A 594 -0.63 -22.86 1.43
C TYR A 594 0.73 -22.13 1.49
N ASN A 595 0.79 -20.91 2.03
CA ASN A 595 2.03 -20.15 2.17
C ASN A 595 2.99 -20.79 3.19
N THR A 596 2.47 -21.38 4.26
CA THR A 596 3.28 -22.12 5.25
C THR A 596 3.89 -23.35 4.59
N PHE A 597 3.08 -24.08 3.82
CA PHE A 597 3.53 -25.24 3.06
C PHE A 597 4.61 -24.86 2.03
N LEU A 598 4.40 -23.81 1.22
CA LEU A 598 5.40 -23.29 0.28
C LEU A 598 6.66 -22.78 0.97
N SER A 599 6.55 -22.19 2.18
CA SER A 599 7.74 -21.73 2.92
C SER A 599 8.64 -22.87 3.38
N ARG A 600 8.08 -24.06 3.59
CA ARG A 600 8.78 -25.25 4.08
C ARG A 600 9.36 -26.09 2.95
N TYR A 601 8.57 -26.29 1.89
CA TYR A 601 8.90 -27.23 0.80
C TYR A 601 9.29 -26.54 -0.51
N GLY A 602 9.03 -25.24 -0.64
CA GLY A 602 9.24 -24.49 -1.88
C GLY A 602 8.28 -24.92 -2.97
N SER A 603 8.65 -24.69 -4.23
CA SER A 603 7.90 -25.18 -5.39
C SER A 603 8.23 -26.63 -5.75
N ASN A 604 9.14 -27.28 -5.03
CA ASN A 604 9.53 -28.67 -5.23
C ASN A 604 8.70 -29.60 -4.33
N PRO A 605 8.32 -30.79 -4.81
CA PRO A 605 7.67 -31.78 -3.96
C PRO A 605 8.60 -32.24 -2.81
N PRO A 606 8.05 -32.81 -1.72
CA PRO A 606 8.84 -33.34 -0.61
C PRO A 606 9.94 -34.34 -1.04
N SER A 607 10.99 -34.50 -0.22
CA SER A 607 12.20 -35.27 -0.56
C SER A 607 11.91 -36.74 -0.93
N GLY A 608 12.40 -37.17 -2.09
CA GLY A 608 12.21 -38.53 -2.62
C GLY A 608 11.77 -38.57 -4.09
N TRP A 609 11.34 -37.43 -4.63
CA TRP A 609 10.84 -37.28 -6.00
C TRP A 609 11.84 -36.59 -6.93
N GLU A 610 11.65 -36.75 -8.23
CA GLU A 610 12.60 -36.33 -9.26
C GLU A 610 12.92 -34.82 -9.19
N THR A 611 14.15 -34.48 -8.80
CA THR A 611 14.62 -33.10 -8.61
C THR A 611 15.14 -32.46 -9.91
N SER A 612 15.07 -33.19 -11.03
CA SER A 612 15.56 -32.74 -12.34
C SER A 612 14.61 -31.77 -13.05
N CYS A 613 13.44 -31.50 -12.46
CA CYS A 613 12.38 -30.70 -13.08
C CYS A 613 12.02 -29.44 -12.27
N ASN A 614 11.58 -28.40 -12.98
CA ASN A 614 10.98 -27.22 -12.38
C ASN A 614 9.50 -27.49 -12.09
N TRP A 615 9.22 -27.85 -10.84
CA TRP A 615 7.87 -28.06 -10.35
C TRP A 615 7.15 -26.73 -10.07
N THR A 616 5.85 -26.68 -10.33
CA THR A 616 4.96 -25.55 -9.95
C THR A 616 3.87 -26.05 -9.01
N ALA A 617 3.57 -25.29 -7.95
CA ALA A 617 2.57 -25.66 -6.95
C ALA A 617 1.29 -24.80 -7.09
N ALA A 618 0.11 -25.40 -7.04
CA ALA A 618 -1.18 -24.71 -7.02
C ALA A 618 -2.09 -25.31 -5.94
N ALA A 619 -3.03 -24.54 -5.38
CA ALA A 619 -3.97 -25.04 -4.38
C ALA A 619 -5.43 -24.90 -4.82
N VAL A 620 -6.27 -25.88 -4.48
CA VAL A 620 -7.73 -25.89 -4.69
C VAL A 620 -8.40 -26.25 -3.37
N GLY A 621 -9.41 -25.48 -2.95
CA GLY A 621 -10.20 -25.75 -1.76
C GLY A 621 -11.57 -26.35 -2.10
N CYS A 622 -11.90 -27.48 -1.48
CA CYS A 622 -13.21 -28.15 -1.60
C CYS A 622 -13.89 -28.23 -0.22
N GLN A 623 -15.22 -28.23 -0.20
CA GLN A 623 -16.03 -28.40 1.03
C GLN A 623 -17.05 -29.52 0.87
N GLN A 624 -17.37 -30.17 1.99
CA GLN A 624 -18.40 -31.21 2.07
C GLN A 624 -19.19 -31.05 3.37
N ASN A 625 -20.51 -31.14 3.31
CA ASN A 625 -21.33 -31.20 4.51
C ASN A 625 -21.42 -32.65 5.00
N TYR A 626 -21.39 -32.84 6.32
CA TYR A 626 -21.67 -34.13 6.94
C TYR A 626 -22.77 -34.02 8.00
N GLY A 627 -23.55 -35.09 8.17
CA GLY A 627 -24.60 -35.20 9.18
C GLY A 627 -24.43 -36.44 10.05
N TRP A 628 -24.13 -36.26 11.34
CA TRP A 628 -24.13 -37.32 12.35
C TRP A 628 -25.28 -37.12 13.34
N GLY A 629 -26.46 -37.64 13.01
CA GLY A 629 -27.63 -37.57 13.89
C GLY A 629 -28.05 -36.12 14.19
N GLN A 630 -27.87 -35.65 15.42
CA GLN A 630 -28.29 -34.31 15.85
C GLN A 630 -27.25 -33.22 15.54
N TRP A 631 -26.09 -33.61 15.02
CA TRP A 631 -24.96 -32.72 14.73
C TRP A 631 -24.76 -32.60 13.22
N THR A 632 -24.87 -31.38 12.71
CA THR A 632 -24.53 -31.01 11.32
C THR A 632 -23.22 -30.22 11.32
N GLY A 633 -22.23 -30.64 10.54
CA GLY A 633 -20.90 -30.00 10.44
C GLY A 633 -20.41 -29.86 8.99
N MET A 634 -19.27 -29.18 8.80
CA MET A 634 -18.61 -28.98 7.50
C MET A 634 -17.19 -29.52 7.55
N ASN A 635 -16.84 -30.42 6.63
CA ASN A 635 -15.45 -30.81 6.36
C ASN A 635 -14.90 -29.93 5.23
N GLN A 636 -13.64 -29.52 5.35
CA GLN A 636 -12.96 -28.69 4.35
C GLN A 636 -11.60 -29.28 4.02
N ALA A 637 -11.29 -29.36 2.73
CA ALA A 637 -10.09 -29.98 2.21
C ALA A 637 -9.27 -28.98 1.41
N LEU A 638 -7.95 -28.93 1.65
CA LEU A 638 -7.01 -28.17 0.82
C LEU A 638 -6.15 -29.12 0.00
N GLN A 639 -6.34 -29.14 -1.31
CA GLN A 639 -5.47 -29.90 -2.21
C GLN A 639 -4.34 -29.01 -2.73
N ILE A 640 -3.10 -29.46 -2.57
CA ILE A 640 -1.88 -28.85 -3.11
C ILE A 640 -1.34 -29.73 -4.23
N ASN A 641 -1.27 -29.18 -5.44
CA ASN A 641 -0.81 -29.86 -6.65
C ASN A 641 0.56 -29.37 -7.07
N TYR A 642 1.55 -30.26 -7.10
CA TYR A 642 2.83 -30.04 -7.77
C TYR A 642 2.75 -30.56 -9.20
N THR A 643 3.09 -29.74 -10.20
CA THR A 643 3.11 -30.14 -11.61
C THR A 643 4.48 -29.94 -12.23
N CYS A 644 4.94 -30.93 -13.00
CA CYS A 644 6.16 -30.90 -13.81
C CYS A 644 5.89 -31.60 -15.14
N GLY A 645 5.80 -30.86 -16.25
CA GLY A 645 5.47 -31.45 -17.55
C GLY A 645 4.15 -32.23 -17.52
N ASN A 646 4.21 -33.53 -17.78
CA ASN A 646 3.06 -34.44 -17.70
C ASN A 646 2.92 -35.16 -16.34
N ASN A 647 3.77 -34.82 -15.37
CA ASN A 647 3.73 -35.36 -14.02
C ASN A 647 2.95 -34.41 -13.09
N MET A 648 2.10 -34.97 -12.23
CA MET A 648 1.41 -34.22 -11.18
C MET A 648 1.40 -35.02 -9.88
N LEU A 649 1.70 -34.36 -8.77
CA LEU A 649 1.55 -34.91 -7.42
C LEU A 649 0.48 -34.07 -6.70
N GLY A 650 -0.65 -34.69 -6.37
CA GLY A 650 -1.73 -34.09 -5.59
C GLY A 650 -1.66 -34.55 -4.13
N MET A 651 -1.54 -33.60 -3.22
CA MET A 651 -1.57 -33.81 -1.78
C MET A 651 -2.81 -33.15 -1.21
N ILE A 652 -3.48 -33.75 -0.24
CA ILE A 652 -4.66 -33.14 0.38
C ILE A 652 -4.45 -33.08 1.89
N ALA A 653 -4.76 -31.94 2.49
CA ALA A 653 -4.78 -31.73 3.93
C ALA A 653 -6.22 -31.67 4.44
N ASP A 654 -6.52 -32.43 5.49
CA ASP A 654 -7.78 -32.28 6.24
C ASP A 654 -7.67 -31.10 7.19
N VAL A 655 -8.62 -30.16 7.13
CA VAL A 655 -8.58 -28.91 7.89
C VAL A 655 -9.86 -28.72 8.68
N ASN A 656 -9.76 -28.88 10.00
CA ASN A 656 -10.86 -28.69 10.94
C ASN A 656 -10.88 -27.26 11.51
N PHE A 657 -12.07 -26.64 11.46
CA PHE A 657 -12.30 -25.26 11.91
C PHE A 657 -13.19 -25.21 13.15
N ASN A 658 -12.84 -24.37 14.13
CA ASN A 658 -13.81 -23.86 15.09
C ASN A 658 -13.59 -22.37 15.40
N ASP A 659 -14.48 -21.77 16.20
CA ASP A 659 -14.45 -20.33 16.53
C ASP A 659 -13.13 -19.84 17.16
N ASN A 660 -12.25 -20.74 17.60
CA ASN A 660 -11.01 -20.43 18.33
C ASN A 660 -9.74 -21.15 17.82
N TYR A 661 -9.81 -22.05 16.82
CA TYR A 661 -8.64 -22.74 16.27
C TYR A 661 -8.82 -23.17 14.80
N VAL A 662 -7.67 -23.41 14.15
CA VAL A 662 -7.53 -24.15 12.88
C VAL A 662 -6.67 -25.37 13.19
N ASN A 663 -7.17 -26.57 12.93
CA ASN A 663 -6.43 -27.82 13.08
C ASN A 663 -6.22 -28.45 11.71
N VAL A 664 -5.01 -28.94 11.43
CA VAL A 664 -4.72 -29.75 10.24
C VAL A 664 -4.42 -31.14 10.75
N ASP A 665 -5.42 -32.03 10.69
CA ASP A 665 -5.35 -33.34 11.33
C ASP A 665 -4.51 -34.33 10.49
N ASP A 666 -4.69 -34.35 9.16
CA ASP A 666 -4.02 -35.30 8.27
C ASP A 666 -3.51 -34.67 6.96
N LEU A 667 -2.42 -35.21 6.42
CA LEU A 667 -1.85 -34.84 5.11
C LEU A 667 -1.60 -36.10 4.27
N ASP A 668 -2.47 -36.36 3.31
CA ASP A 668 -2.42 -37.54 2.44
C ASP A 668 -1.92 -37.21 1.03
N VAL A 669 -1.15 -38.13 0.45
CA VAL A 669 -0.85 -38.11 -0.98
C VAL A 669 -1.98 -38.85 -1.72
N PHE A 670 -2.91 -38.08 -2.28
CA PHE A 670 -4.14 -38.63 -2.85
C PHE A 670 -4.03 -39.03 -4.32
N ALA A 671 -3.20 -38.33 -5.11
CA ALA A 671 -3.09 -38.60 -6.54
C ALA A 671 -1.66 -38.44 -7.04
N LEU A 672 -1.23 -39.42 -7.84
CA LEU A 672 0.01 -39.36 -8.58
C LEU A 672 -0.30 -39.56 -10.06
N TRP A 673 0.06 -38.57 -10.88
CA TRP A 673 0.09 -38.70 -12.32
C TRP A 673 1.55 -38.72 -12.76
N VAL A 674 1.94 -39.75 -13.49
CA VAL A 674 3.26 -39.85 -14.12
C VAL A 674 3.04 -39.98 -15.62
N ASN A 675 3.58 -39.03 -16.39
CA ASN A 675 3.45 -38.98 -17.84
C ASN A 675 2.01 -38.98 -18.35
N GLY A 676 1.08 -38.37 -17.61
CA GLY A 676 -0.33 -38.29 -18.00
C GLY A 676 -1.14 -39.57 -17.73
N GLU A 677 -0.60 -40.53 -16.99
CA GLU A 677 -1.33 -41.69 -16.48
C GLU A 677 -1.51 -41.58 -14.96
N LEU A 678 -2.76 -41.75 -14.50
CA LEU A 678 -3.08 -41.83 -13.08
C LEU A 678 -2.54 -43.15 -12.50
N GLN A 679 -1.58 -43.03 -11.61
CA GLN A 679 -1.14 -44.11 -10.75
C GLN A 679 -2.02 -44.07 -9.52
N ALA A 680 -2.89 -45.07 -9.34
CA ALA A 680 -3.76 -45.14 -8.17
C ALA A 680 -2.89 -45.22 -6.91
N GLY A 681 -3.03 -44.22 -6.03
CA GLY A 681 -2.44 -44.26 -4.69
C GLY A 681 -3.18 -45.29 -3.84
N SER A 682 -2.88 -46.57 -4.02
CA SER A 682 -3.26 -47.59 -3.05
C SER A 682 -2.28 -47.49 -1.89
N ASN A 683 -2.72 -46.92 -0.76
CA ASN A 683 -2.05 -46.89 0.54
C ASN A 683 -0.52 -46.82 0.44
N ILE A 684 0.02 -45.61 0.38
CA ILE A 684 1.42 -45.42 0.80
C ILE A 684 1.41 -45.70 2.30
N ASP A 685 1.73 -46.94 2.67
CA ASP A 685 1.81 -47.44 4.04
C ASP A 685 2.51 -46.39 4.92
N GLU A 686 1.80 -45.87 5.92
CA GLU A 686 2.27 -44.88 6.90
C GLU A 686 3.63 -45.30 7.50
N ASN A 687 3.89 -46.61 7.57
CA ASN A 687 5.12 -47.18 8.10
C ASN A 687 6.31 -47.16 7.12
N SER A 688 6.09 -46.88 5.83
CA SER A 688 7.12 -46.91 4.78
C SER A 688 7.82 -45.56 4.58
N LEU A 689 7.30 -44.51 5.22
CA LEU A 689 7.77 -43.15 5.11
C LEU A 689 8.46 -42.73 6.41
N ALA A 690 9.75 -43.05 6.53
CA ALA A 690 10.60 -42.67 7.67
C ALA A 690 10.69 -41.15 7.96
N TRP A 691 10.03 -40.30 7.14
CA TRP A 691 9.93 -38.86 7.33
C TRP A 691 8.73 -38.42 8.20
N TRP A 692 7.76 -39.31 8.44
CA TRP A 692 6.50 -39.01 9.13
C TRP A 692 6.64 -39.00 10.66
N GLU A 693 7.23 -40.04 11.27
CA GLU A 693 7.35 -40.13 12.75
C GLU A 693 8.21 -39.04 13.40
N GLY A 694 9.12 -38.39 12.65
CA GLY A 694 10.00 -37.35 13.17
C GLY A 694 9.41 -35.94 13.25
N ASN A 695 8.19 -35.71 12.73
CA ASN A 695 7.61 -34.38 12.55
C ASN A 695 6.22 -34.17 13.18
N ASN A 696 5.68 -35.14 13.94
CA ASN A 696 4.42 -34.98 14.68
C ASN A 696 4.44 -33.83 15.72
N ASP A 697 5.63 -33.30 16.06
CA ASP A 697 5.79 -32.19 17.01
C ASP A 697 5.56 -30.79 16.42
N VAL A 698 5.38 -30.62 15.11
CA VAL A 698 5.12 -29.30 14.50
C VAL A 698 3.65 -28.89 14.67
N TRP A 699 2.73 -29.84 14.63
CA TRP A 699 1.28 -29.58 14.75
C TRP A 699 0.82 -29.48 16.22
N GLY A 700 1.55 -30.11 17.15
CA GLY A 700 1.38 -29.91 18.59
C GLY A 700 1.67 -28.47 19.09
N GLN A 701 2.32 -27.62 18.29
CA GLN A 701 2.57 -26.22 18.64
C GLN A 701 1.36 -25.29 18.41
N PHE A 702 0.27 -25.76 17.80
CA PHE A 702 -1.01 -25.05 17.82
C PHE A 702 -1.72 -25.15 19.18
N TYR A 703 -1.37 -26.15 20.01
CA TYR A 703 -2.05 -26.41 21.29
C TYR A 703 -1.50 -25.58 22.47
N ASN A 704 -0.26 -25.10 22.40
CA ASN A 704 0.42 -24.45 23.55
C ASN A 704 0.50 -22.91 23.51
N LEU A 705 -0.10 -22.24 22.51
CA LEU A 705 -0.12 -20.77 22.45
C LEU A 705 -1.32 -20.11 23.18
N MET A 706 -2.21 -20.91 23.78
CA MET A 706 -3.38 -20.40 24.55
C MET A 706 -3.58 -21.01 25.94
N GLN A 707 -2.60 -21.74 26.50
CA GLN A 707 -2.62 -22.18 27.90
C GLN A 707 -1.33 -21.79 28.65
N GLU A 708 -1.14 -20.49 28.87
CA GLU A 708 -0.44 -20.00 30.06
C GLU A 708 -1.31 -18.91 30.72
N ASN A 709 -2.48 -19.33 31.18
CA ASN A 709 -3.22 -18.73 32.30
C ASN A 709 -4.25 -19.77 32.77
N ASP A 710 -3.78 -20.79 33.49
CA ASP A 710 -4.44 -21.32 34.71
C ASP A 710 -3.68 -22.54 35.31
N ASN A 711 -2.85 -22.23 36.31
CA ASN A 711 -2.50 -22.98 37.54
C ASN A 711 -2.46 -24.53 37.63
N ASN A 712 -1.28 -24.98 38.10
CA ASN A 712 -1.01 -26.01 39.12
C ASN A 712 -1.15 -27.52 38.81
N ASN A 713 -0.11 -28.23 39.31
CA ASN A 713 0.03 -29.66 39.66
C ASN A 713 0.58 -30.66 38.62
N ASN A 714 1.88 -30.93 38.83
CA ASN A 714 2.49 -32.25 39.06
C ASN A 714 2.68 -33.27 37.91
N ASN A 715 3.98 -33.46 37.66
CA ASN A 715 4.72 -34.73 37.66
C ASN A 715 4.70 -35.68 36.45
N ASP A 716 5.85 -35.66 35.77
CA ASP A 716 6.83 -36.74 35.65
C ASP A 716 6.60 -37.95 34.73
N ASN A 717 7.64 -38.12 33.86
CA ASN A 717 8.22 -39.35 33.31
C ASN A 717 7.40 -40.08 32.23
N ASN A 718 7.96 -40.53 31.11
CA ASN A 718 9.22 -41.29 31.00
C ASN A 718 9.64 -41.52 29.53
N ASN A 719 10.94 -41.84 29.36
CA ASN A 719 11.59 -42.63 28.29
C ASN A 719 11.83 -42.02 26.89
N ASN A 720 12.98 -42.23 26.23
CA ASN A 720 14.33 -42.67 26.63
C ASN A 720 15.22 -42.46 25.39
N ASN A 721 16.37 -41.79 25.51
CA ASN A 721 17.34 -41.68 24.42
C ASN A 721 18.52 -42.61 24.73
N ASN A 722 18.72 -43.60 23.87
CA ASN A 722 19.74 -44.63 23.99
C ASN A 722 20.92 -44.25 23.06
N ASN A 723 22.12 -44.02 23.60
CA ASN A 723 23.27 -44.90 23.31
C ASN A 723 24.64 -44.42 23.85
N ASN A 724 25.36 -45.44 24.31
CA ASN A 724 26.80 -45.69 24.19
C ASN A 724 27.80 -44.91 25.07
N ASN A 725 28.34 -45.58 26.10
CA ASN A 725 29.40 -46.62 26.00
C ASN A 725 30.40 -46.56 27.17
N ASN A 726 30.69 -47.74 27.72
CA ASN A 726 31.94 -48.20 28.37
C ASN A 726 32.60 -47.31 29.45
N ASN A 727 32.62 -47.79 30.71
CA ASN A 727 33.64 -48.71 31.23
C ASN A 727 33.69 -48.70 32.77
N ASN A 728 34.01 -49.88 33.31
CA ASN A 728 34.73 -50.13 34.57
C ASN A 728 34.06 -49.99 35.94
N ASN A 729 34.05 -51.17 36.58
CA ASN A 729 34.53 -51.47 37.94
C ASN A 729 33.64 -51.19 39.16
N ASN A 730 33.20 -52.33 39.70
CA ASN A 730 33.41 -52.80 41.07
C ASN A 730 32.70 -52.11 42.24
N ASN A 731 32.00 -53.01 42.94
CA ASN A 731 31.98 -53.19 44.38
C ASN A 731 31.00 -52.36 45.24
N ASN A 732 30.06 -53.15 45.76
CA ASN A 732 29.81 -53.36 47.18
C ASN A 732 28.85 -52.43 47.93
N ASN A 733 27.84 -53.13 48.43
CA ASN A 733 27.42 -53.17 49.82
C ASN A 733 26.43 -52.13 50.34
N ASN A 734 25.23 -52.67 50.54
CA ASN A 734 24.62 -52.93 51.85
C ASN A 734 23.95 -51.77 52.61
N ASN A 735 22.66 -52.06 52.86
CA ASN A 735 22.03 -52.12 54.18
C ASN A 735 21.42 -50.84 54.79
N ASN A 736 20.09 -50.98 54.93
CA ASN A 736 19.34 -50.99 56.20
C ASN A 736 18.84 -49.69 56.85
N ASN A 737 17.52 -49.73 57.06
CA ASN A 737 16.79 -49.56 58.31
C ASN A 737 16.45 -48.17 58.87
N ASN A 738 15.12 -47.99 58.95
CA ASN A 738 14.31 -47.76 60.16
C ASN A 738 14.44 -46.48 61.00
N ASN A 739 13.26 -45.89 61.16
CA ASN A 739 12.60 -45.44 62.41
C ASN A 739 12.94 -44.10 63.08
N ASN A 740 11.81 -43.48 63.46
CA ASN A 740 11.46 -42.86 64.74
C ASN A 740 11.47 -41.32 64.88
N ASN A 741 10.24 -40.82 65.15
CA ASN A 741 9.80 -40.04 66.31
C ASN A 741 10.67 -38.85 66.77
N ASN A 742 10.10 -37.65 66.92
CA ASN A 742 9.25 -37.23 68.06
C ASN A 742 9.10 -35.68 68.15
N ASN A 743 7.85 -35.24 68.34
CA ASN A 743 7.34 -34.33 69.37
C ASN A 743 7.94 -32.92 69.69
N ASN A 744 7.01 -31.94 69.58
CA ASN A 744 6.51 -30.99 70.60
C ASN A 744 7.23 -29.66 70.97
N ASN A 745 6.42 -28.60 70.81
CA ASN A 745 6.02 -27.55 71.76
C ASN A 745 6.88 -26.28 72.07
N ASN A 746 6.19 -25.16 71.79
CA ASN A 746 5.93 -23.97 72.62
C ASN A 746 6.97 -22.85 72.88
N GLN A 747 6.46 -21.65 72.55
CA GLN A 747 6.39 -20.41 73.34
C GLN A 747 7.48 -19.31 73.26
N ASN A 748 6.91 -18.11 73.07
CA ASN A 748 7.15 -16.83 73.75
C ASN A 748 8.10 -15.76 73.15
N GLN A 749 7.42 -14.72 72.63
CA GLN A 749 7.40 -13.32 73.10
C GLN A 749 8.61 -12.38 72.96
N ASN A 750 8.27 -11.24 72.34
CA ASN A 750 8.48 -9.85 72.77
C ASN A 750 9.69 -9.01 72.28
N ASN A 751 9.29 -7.94 71.59
CA ASN A 751 9.58 -6.51 71.82
C ASN A 751 10.67 -5.77 71.02
N ASN A 752 10.16 -4.79 70.26
CA ASN A 752 10.53 -3.36 70.17
C ASN A 752 12.00 -2.98 69.93
N ASN A 753 12.29 -2.17 68.90
CA ASN A 753 12.04 -0.72 68.93
C ASN A 753 12.34 0.00 67.60
N GLN A 754 11.70 1.17 67.47
CA GLN A 754 11.79 2.27 66.49
C GLN A 754 13.25 2.64 66.10
N ASN A 755 13.61 3.37 65.03
CA ASN A 755 13.13 4.71 64.64
C ASN A 755 13.82 5.22 63.35
N GLN A 756 13.04 5.90 62.49
CA GLN A 756 13.28 7.18 61.79
C GLN A 756 14.50 7.48 60.87
N ASN A 757 14.10 7.86 59.64
CA ASN A 757 14.32 9.14 58.92
C ASN A 757 15.56 9.42 58.03
N ASN A 758 15.18 9.87 56.81
CA ASN A 758 15.59 11.07 56.06
C ASN A 758 16.46 10.94 54.78
N ASN A 759 15.80 11.24 53.66
CA ASN A 759 16.08 12.30 52.66
C ASN A 759 17.51 12.60 52.20
N ASN A 760 17.74 12.57 50.87
CA ASN A 760 17.85 13.78 50.02
C ASN A 760 18.26 13.48 48.55
N ASN A 761 17.36 13.81 47.63
CA ASN A 761 17.44 14.81 46.54
C ASN A 761 18.72 15.16 45.73
N ASN A 762 18.40 15.51 44.46
CA ASN A 762 19.01 16.42 43.47
C ASN A 762 20.11 15.83 42.55
N ASN A 763 20.11 16.09 41.23
CA ASN A 763 19.55 17.18 40.42
C ASN A 763 19.17 16.71 39.02
#